data_AF-A0A6G0SGQ9-F1
#
_entry.id   AF-A0A6G0SGQ9-F1
#
_cell.length_a   1.000
_cell.length_b   1.000
_cell.length_c   1.000
_cell.angle_alpha   90.00
_cell.angle_beta   90.00
_cell.angle_gamma   90.00
#
_symmetry.space_group_name_H-M   'P 1'
#
loop_
_entity.id
_entity.type
_entity.pdbx_description
1 polymer ?
#
loop_
_entity_poly.entity_id
_entity_poly.type
_entity_poly.pdbx_seq_one_letter_code
_entity_poly.pdbx_strand_id
1 'polypeptide(L)'
;MLMQQRISERVQLRGAFQHDQLGLLPLAAVLLYDRWGNKQRWGDYKLLIEKGRTKMVQDLLRLEWKGEGALLFVPYGEELPLQCARALLFRDLCLSLLANLPELRKQGVETDMLRVTHAVGDDHHLFEVKDGAKGMITHTWGSLTKMVQWDRDSDSIDVAVANHLEAETSSVWVLPHPWLTRMRPLWAGKRRWKQSRKSYKKLIGKRREAAAIKAEAQIGEAWKANHASMARALEQLKWKRIHRMEDVTAYQAQTVVRLKNNRLRLWAGKENNFKCLAAGCTNSKTLGSAHLAWDCDEAQAHWRLYCAKWEGAKCTSWETKDTQEEAIKKFFGFKLQKMPGWLTTWGVEQEVEPWDQVTEVACSMWALGCAVTLTALWRWNVDRLHPEGKKAAAIADQLRRYQTSVVEAFERFRLGLYPLTTASYIKIWAAGEILKHWRRKDFIAVPEKRNDVVRVGVFDGGSRGNPGAGGSGSIIVEDRGAEVSPAVLWAAATALGSRATTNNVAEFTGLHRLLARAIKMEWEGIHVVGDSALILKMMKERTMPKTRKMQYWYKITRKLADRCKVESWTHHYRTHNKMVDALANKAMDTGKSTMYGTEGDTERVDLRAEVSTYLANDFNRWREEQEDGRRAAQEECGGSIHPEG
;
A
#
# COMPACT_ATOMS: atom_id res chain seq x y z
N MET A 1 -11.36 24.94 14.90
CA MET A 1 -10.67 24.46 13.69
C MET A 1 -10.69 25.46 12.54
N LEU A 2 -11.85 25.87 11.99
CA LEU A 2 -11.94 26.85 10.88
C LEU A 2 -11.21 28.18 11.15
N MET A 3 -11.27 28.69 12.37
CA MET A 3 -10.60 29.93 12.78
C MET A 3 -9.07 29.80 12.82
N GLN A 4 -8.53 28.70 13.37
CA GLN A 4 -7.09 28.40 13.35
C GLN A 4 -6.57 28.13 11.93
N GLN A 5 -7.39 27.51 11.09
CA GLN A 5 -7.09 27.30 9.67
C GLN A 5 -7.05 28.63 8.91
N ARG A 6 -7.99 29.54 9.17
CA ARG A 6 -8.02 30.90 8.61
C ARG A 6 -6.87 31.79 9.11
N ILE A 7 -6.46 31.65 10.37
CA ILE A 7 -5.25 32.28 10.95
C ILE A 7 -4.01 31.79 10.19
N SER A 8 -3.85 30.47 10.07
CA SER A 8 -2.70 29.87 9.41
C SER A 8 -2.62 30.28 7.94
N GLU A 9 -3.76 30.36 7.25
CA GLU A 9 -3.85 30.84 5.87
C GLU A 9 -3.52 32.35 5.74
N ARG A 10 -3.94 33.21 6.68
CA ARG A 10 -3.65 34.66 6.67
C ARG A 10 -2.19 34.99 7.03
N VAL A 11 -1.62 34.31 8.01
CA VAL A 11 -0.20 34.42 8.37
C VAL A 11 0.69 33.95 7.21
N GLN A 12 0.29 32.91 6.48
CA GLN A 12 0.96 32.45 5.26
C GLN A 12 0.80 33.42 4.08
N LEU A 13 -0.30 34.17 3.98
CA LEU A 13 -0.58 35.09 2.88
C LEU A 13 -0.07 36.52 3.09
N ARG A 14 0.06 37.02 4.33
CA ARG A 14 0.25 38.47 4.59
C ARG A 14 1.35 38.84 5.62
N GLY A 15 1.81 37.89 6.43
CA GLY A 15 2.76 38.15 7.52
C GLY A 15 2.19 38.05 8.93
N ALA A 16 3.10 38.11 9.91
CA ALA A 16 2.70 38.24 11.31
C ALA A 16 2.12 39.64 11.56
N PHE A 17 1.02 39.67 12.31
CA PHE A 17 0.22 40.86 12.60
C PHE A 17 0.83 41.61 13.78
N GLN A 18 1.13 42.91 13.62
CA GLN A 18 1.43 43.80 14.75
C GLN A 18 0.11 44.39 15.26
N HIS A 19 -0.30 43.97 16.45
CA HIS A 19 -1.60 44.31 17.03
C HIS A 19 -1.79 45.82 17.22
N ASP A 20 -0.71 46.53 17.49
CA ASP A 20 -0.69 47.98 17.74
C ASP A 20 -0.99 48.81 16.47
N GLN A 21 -0.90 48.19 15.29
CA GLN A 21 -1.16 48.85 14.01
C GLN A 21 -2.63 48.72 13.54
N LEU A 22 -3.46 47.90 14.22
CA LEU A 22 -4.87 47.76 13.87
C LEU A 22 -5.63 49.08 13.98
N GLY A 23 -5.33 49.87 15.02
CA GLY A 23 -5.99 51.16 15.27
C GLY A 23 -5.80 52.15 14.11
N LEU A 24 -4.65 52.09 13.43
CA LEU A 24 -4.26 53.00 12.36
C LEU A 24 -4.86 52.63 10.99
N LEU A 25 -5.63 51.54 10.90
CA LEU A 25 -6.27 51.13 9.64
C LEU A 25 -7.52 51.98 9.36
N PRO A 26 -7.66 52.53 8.13
CA PRO A 26 -8.90 53.15 7.71
C PRO A 26 -10.04 52.14 7.70
N LEU A 27 -11.25 52.53 8.13
CA LEU A 27 -12.42 51.66 8.12
C LEU A 27 -12.67 51.06 6.73
N ALA A 28 -12.53 51.87 5.67
CA ALA A 28 -12.69 51.44 4.28
C ALA A 28 -11.70 50.33 3.84
N ALA A 29 -10.54 50.22 4.49
CA ALA A 29 -9.54 49.19 4.21
C ALA A 29 -9.82 47.88 4.95
N VAL A 30 -10.71 47.89 5.95
CA VAL A 30 -11.06 46.73 6.77
C VAL A 30 -12.29 46.05 6.20
N LEU A 31 -12.13 44.78 5.80
CA LEU A 31 -13.22 43.94 5.34
C LEU A 31 -13.82 43.18 6.52
N LEU A 32 -15.10 43.43 6.80
CA LEU A 32 -15.86 42.73 7.82
C LEU A 32 -16.71 41.62 7.20
N TYR A 33 -16.65 40.46 7.85
CA TYR A 33 -17.49 39.31 7.58
C TYR A 33 -18.07 38.82 8.90
N ASP A 34 -19.35 38.47 8.92
CA ASP A 34 -19.98 37.91 10.12
C ASP A 34 -19.50 36.48 10.40
N ARG A 35 -20.01 35.90 11.50
CA ARG A 35 -19.69 34.52 11.90
C ARG A 35 -20.14 33.45 10.90
N TRP A 36 -21.04 33.77 9.97
CA TRP A 36 -21.53 32.90 8.91
C TRP A 36 -20.78 33.09 7.58
N GLY A 37 -19.87 34.07 7.52
CA GLY A 37 -19.06 34.38 6.34
C GLY A 37 -19.70 35.37 5.37
N ASN A 38 -20.82 36.01 5.71
CA ASN A 38 -21.40 37.04 4.88
C ASN A 38 -20.65 38.35 5.06
N LYS A 39 -20.39 39.04 3.95
CA LYS A 39 -19.72 40.35 3.95
C LYS A 39 -20.64 41.40 4.58
N GLN A 40 -20.16 42.04 5.64
CA GLN A 40 -20.84 43.12 6.34
C GLN A 40 -20.41 44.47 5.75
N ARG A 41 -21.32 45.45 5.74
CA ARG A 41 -21.02 46.81 5.29
C ARG A 41 -20.84 47.69 6.52
N TRP A 42 -19.95 48.67 6.44
CA TRP A 42 -19.82 49.67 7.50
C TRP A 42 -21.13 50.45 7.74
N GLY A 43 -22.01 50.53 6.75
CA GLY A 43 -23.36 51.09 6.92
C GLY A 43 -24.26 50.34 7.91
N ASP A 44 -23.98 49.07 8.19
CA ASP A 44 -24.73 48.25 9.15
C ASP A 44 -24.41 48.66 10.60
N TYR A 45 -23.27 49.34 10.81
CA TYR A 45 -22.80 49.87 12.10
C TYR A 45 -23.05 51.37 12.26
N LYS A 46 -24.03 51.94 11.54
CA LYS A 46 -24.30 53.39 11.50
C LYS A 46 -24.51 54.08 12.86
N LEU A 47 -24.92 53.35 13.91
CA LEU A 47 -25.11 53.91 15.25
C LEU A 47 -23.79 54.08 16.03
N LEU A 48 -22.70 53.44 15.57
CA LEU A 48 -21.35 53.55 16.09
C LEU A 48 -20.47 54.50 15.26
N ILE A 49 -20.88 54.78 14.01
CA ILE A 49 -20.08 55.58 13.06
C ILE A 49 -20.68 56.98 12.95
N GLU A 50 -19.91 57.97 13.38
CA GLU A 50 -20.23 59.37 13.12
C GLU A 50 -19.67 59.78 11.76
N LYS A 51 -20.57 60.13 10.82
CA LYS A 51 -20.20 60.54 9.46
C LYS A 51 -19.19 61.68 9.50
N GLY A 52 -18.02 61.44 8.91
CA GLY A 52 -16.94 62.43 8.79
C GLY A 52 -15.94 62.45 9.95
N ARG A 53 -16.31 61.91 11.12
CA ARG A 53 -15.46 61.88 12.32
C ARG A 53 -14.77 60.51 12.50
N THR A 54 -15.49 59.42 12.27
CA THR A 54 -14.94 58.07 12.39
C THR A 54 -14.31 57.62 11.07
N LYS A 55 -12.98 57.57 10.99
CA LYS A 55 -12.23 57.22 9.77
C LYS A 55 -11.31 56.01 9.95
N MET A 56 -10.79 55.81 11.15
CA MET A 56 -9.87 54.75 11.53
C MET A 56 -10.53 53.79 12.53
N VAL A 57 -9.97 52.59 12.69
CA VAL A 57 -10.48 51.60 13.66
C VAL A 57 -10.34 52.11 15.10
N GLN A 58 -9.28 52.85 15.42
CA GLN A 58 -9.07 53.43 16.75
C GLN A 58 -10.15 54.44 17.15
N ASP A 59 -10.84 55.05 16.17
CA ASP A 59 -11.93 55.99 16.43
C ASP A 59 -13.20 55.29 16.95
N LEU A 60 -13.27 53.95 16.85
CA LEU A 60 -14.39 53.12 17.32
C LEU A 60 -14.05 52.36 18.60
N LEU A 61 -12.82 51.84 18.69
CA LEU A 61 -12.41 50.98 19.80
C LEU A 61 -10.91 50.97 20.01
N ARG A 62 -10.54 50.66 21.24
CA ARG A 62 -9.19 50.28 21.63
C ARG A 62 -9.16 48.82 22.09
N LEU A 63 -8.02 48.17 21.90
CA LEU A 63 -7.75 46.85 22.43
C LEU A 63 -6.92 46.98 23.71
N GLU A 64 -7.36 46.32 24.79
CA GLU A 64 -6.60 46.21 26.03
C GLU A 64 -6.35 44.74 26.36
N TRP A 65 -5.09 44.37 26.54
CA TRP A 65 -4.72 43.06 27.03
C TRP A 65 -4.63 43.08 28.55
N LYS A 66 -5.42 42.24 29.22
CA LYS A 66 -5.31 42.00 30.66
C LYS A 66 -4.40 40.79 30.90
N GLY A 67 -3.74 40.76 32.05
CA GLY A 67 -2.98 39.57 32.49
C GLY A 67 -3.84 38.31 32.39
N GLU A 68 -3.22 37.16 32.11
CA GLU A 68 -3.87 35.86 31.81
C GLU A 68 -4.39 35.67 30.38
N GLY A 69 -4.02 36.53 29.42
CA GLY A 69 -4.35 36.35 28.01
C GLY A 69 -5.78 36.77 27.64
N ALA A 70 -6.42 37.56 28.50
CA ALA A 70 -7.72 38.15 28.24
C ALA A 70 -7.58 39.41 27.37
N LEU A 71 -8.29 39.44 26.23
CA LEU A 71 -8.40 40.61 25.35
C LEU A 71 -9.72 41.32 25.62
N LEU A 72 -9.65 42.62 25.91
CA LEU A 72 -10.79 43.51 26.09
C LEU A 72 -10.92 44.46 24.89
N PHE A 73 -12.13 44.57 24.35
CA PHE A 73 -12.50 45.61 23.39
C PHE A 73 -13.16 46.76 24.15
N VAL A 74 -12.53 47.93 24.14
CA VAL A 74 -13.01 49.12 24.85
C VAL A 74 -13.55 50.10 23.81
N PRO A 75 -14.85 50.51 23.87
CA PRO A 75 -15.38 51.50 22.95
C PRO A 75 -14.69 52.85 23.17
N TYR A 76 -14.32 53.51 22.08
CA TYR A 76 -13.65 54.82 22.16
C TYR A 76 -14.69 55.94 22.13
N GLY A 77 -14.65 56.85 23.11
CA GLY A 77 -15.49 58.06 23.13
C GLY A 77 -16.97 57.85 23.51
N GLU A 78 -17.33 56.72 24.10
CA GLU A 78 -18.70 56.43 24.58
C GLU A 78 -18.75 56.35 26.11
N GLU A 79 -19.82 56.87 26.73
CA GLU A 79 -20.10 56.66 28.15
C GLU A 79 -20.63 55.24 28.39
N LEU A 80 -20.03 54.53 29.34
CA LEU A 80 -20.46 53.19 29.75
C LEU A 80 -21.49 53.30 30.90
N PRO A 81 -22.57 52.48 30.89
CA PRO A 81 -22.88 51.42 29.93
C PRO A 81 -23.53 51.95 28.64
N LEU A 82 -23.18 51.33 27.51
CA LEU A 82 -23.80 51.66 26.21
C LEU A 82 -25.31 51.42 26.24
N GLN A 83 -26.09 52.27 25.56
CA GLN A 83 -27.50 52.03 25.30
C GLN A 83 -27.71 50.70 24.54
N CYS A 84 -28.81 50.00 24.85
CA CYS A 84 -29.04 48.62 24.43
C CYS A 84 -28.79 48.35 22.92
N ALA A 85 -29.26 49.25 22.04
CA ALA A 85 -29.05 49.12 20.59
C ALA A 85 -27.58 49.31 20.16
N ARG A 86 -26.85 50.24 20.79
CA ARG A 86 -25.40 50.47 20.54
C ARG A 86 -24.56 49.33 21.10
N ALA A 87 -24.91 48.83 22.28
CA ALA A 87 -24.22 47.69 22.91
C ALA A 87 -24.27 46.43 22.02
N LEU A 88 -25.43 46.15 21.40
CA LEU A 88 -25.59 45.03 20.46
C LEU A 88 -24.71 45.18 19.22
N LEU A 89 -24.72 46.36 18.58
CA LEU A 89 -23.88 46.60 17.40
C LEU A 89 -22.39 46.59 17.73
N PHE A 90 -21.99 47.11 18.90
CA PHE A 90 -20.60 47.10 19.34
C PHE A 90 -20.11 45.67 19.56
N ARG A 91 -20.94 44.83 20.20
CA ARG A 91 -20.68 43.40 20.35
C ARG A 91 -20.51 42.72 18.98
N ASP A 92 -21.41 42.98 18.04
CA ASP A 92 -21.36 42.37 16.70
C ASP A 92 -20.13 42.82 15.91
N LEU A 93 -19.69 44.07 16.08
CA LEU A 93 -18.45 44.60 15.51
C LEU A 93 -17.22 43.88 16.10
N CYS A 94 -17.16 43.73 17.42
CA CYS A 94 -16.07 43.02 18.09
C CYS A 94 -15.98 41.55 17.63
N LEU A 95 -17.13 40.88 17.54
CA LEU A 95 -17.20 39.50 17.05
C LEU A 95 -16.79 39.39 15.57
N SER A 96 -17.19 40.34 14.74
CA SER A 96 -16.78 40.41 13.33
C SER A 96 -15.29 40.68 13.19
N LEU A 97 -14.72 41.57 14.00
CA LEU A 97 -13.28 41.81 14.03
C LEU A 97 -12.52 40.57 14.48
N LEU A 98 -12.96 39.84 15.49
CA LEU A 98 -12.34 38.57 15.89
C LEU A 98 -12.49 37.47 14.83
N ALA A 99 -13.64 37.39 14.14
CA ALA A 99 -13.86 36.42 13.06
C ALA A 99 -12.94 36.68 11.85
N ASN A 100 -12.55 37.95 11.65
CA ASN A 100 -11.68 38.38 10.58
C ASN A 100 -10.22 38.48 10.99
N LEU A 101 -9.91 38.86 12.21
CA LEU A 101 -8.56 38.98 12.76
C LEU A 101 -8.43 38.07 13.98
N PRO A 102 -8.55 36.75 13.77
CA PRO A 102 -8.47 35.76 14.84
C PRO A 102 -7.12 35.75 15.60
N GLU A 103 -6.08 36.37 15.02
CA GLU A 103 -4.75 36.59 15.61
C GLU A 103 -4.77 37.57 16.79
N LEU A 104 -5.82 38.40 16.90
CA LEU A 104 -6.06 39.25 18.06
C LEU A 104 -6.20 38.47 19.36
N ARG A 105 -6.30 37.13 19.35
CA ARG A 105 -6.36 36.29 20.56
C ARG A 105 -5.00 35.82 21.07
N LYS A 106 -3.89 36.22 20.43
CA LYS A 106 -2.52 35.94 20.89
C LYS A 106 -1.79 37.25 21.18
N GLN A 107 -1.13 37.34 22.33
CA GLN A 107 -0.14 38.39 22.59
C GLN A 107 1.05 38.16 21.64
N GLY A 108 1.44 39.18 20.87
CA GLY A 108 2.52 39.06 19.89
C GLY A 108 3.86 38.67 20.53
N VAL A 109 4.67 37.87 19.83
CA VAL A 109 6.08 37.66 20.18
C VAL A 109 6.88 38.73 19.44
N GLU A 110 7.55 39.59 20.20
CA GLU A 110 8.45 40.64 19.72
C GLU A 110 9.59 40.02 18.89
N THR A 111 9.80 40.52 17.66
CA THR A 111 11.09 40.34 16.98
C THR A 111 11.47 41.65 16.29
N ASP A 112 12.47 42.30 16.85
CA ASP A 112 12.86 43.70 16.71
C ASP A 112 13.82 43.99 15.54
N MET A 113 13.47 43.64 14.30
CA MET A 113 14.36 43.86 13.14
C MET A 113 13.76 44.73 12.03
N LEU A 114 14.39 45.88 11.77
CA LEU A 114 14.11 46.86 10.73
C LEU A 114 15.21 46.81 9.64
N ARG A 115 14.90 47.09 8.38
CA ARG A 115 15.94 47.11 7.32
C ARG A 115 15.66 48.19 6.30
N VAL A 116 16.64 49.06 6.04
CA VAL A 116 16.52 50.29 5.26
C VAL A 116 17.53 50.24 4.10
N THR A 117 17.26 50.94 2.99
CA THR A 117 18.16 51.02 1.83
C THR A 117 18.22 52.46 1.36
N HIS A 118 19.44 52.99 1.18
CA HIS A 118 19.66 54.36 0.70
C HIS A 118 20.02 54.39 -0.80
N ALA A 119 19.96 55.58 -1.41
CA ALA A 119 20.13 55.78 -2.85
C ALA A 119 21.57 55.61 -3.35
N VAL A 120 22.56 55.70 -2.46
CA VAL A 120 23.98 55.70 -2.81
C VAL A 120 24.52 54.28 -2.79
N GLY A 121 24.08 53.42 -3.70
CA GLY A 121 24.79 52.20 -4.14
C GLY A 121 25.37 51.21 -3.12
N ASP A 122 25.05 51.32 -1.82
CA ASP A 122 25.76 50.65 -0.74
C ASP A 122 25.08 49.37 -0.26
N ASP A 123 25.86 48.50 0.37
CA ASP A 123 25.39 47.25 0.94
C ASP A 123 24.30 47.49 2.00
N HIS A 124 23.22 46.72 1.90
CA HIS A 124 21.98 46.86 2.66
C HIS A 124 22.18 47.18 4.17
N HIS A 125 21.71 48.34 4.59
CA HIS A 125 21.65 48.75 5.99
C HIS A 125 20.60 47.94 6.78
N LEU A 126 21.05 47.16 7.75
CA LEU A 126 20.22 46.37 8.68
C LEU A 126 20.17 47.09 10.03
N PHE A 127 18.98 47.34 10.56
CA PHE A 127 18.80 48.00 11.86
C PHE A 127 18.07 47.04 12.81
N GLU A 128 18.81 46.44 13.74
CA GLU A 128 18.26 45.58 14.80
C GLU A 128 18.03 46.44 16.05
N VAL A 129 16.81 46.46 16.57
CA VAL A 129 16.46 47.18 17.80
C VAL A 129 16.58 46.18 18.95
N LYS A 130 17.26 46.53 20.04
CA LYS A 130 17.32 45.68 21.23
C LYS A 130 16.52 46.31 22.35
N ASP A 131 15.63 45.53 22.94
CA ASP A 131 14.77 46.01 24.02
C ASP A 131 15.57 46.17 25.33
N GLY A 132 15.69 47.42 25.79
CA GLY A 132 16.42 47.82 27.00
C GLY A 132 16.15 49.29 27.31
N ALA A 133 16.36 49.71 28.58
CA ALA A 133 15.95 51.00 29.15
C ALA A 133 16.51 52.28 28.46
N LYS A 134 17.36 52.12 27.44
CA LYS A 134 17.69 53.13 26.42
C LYS A 134 17.71 52.37 25.09
N GLY A 135 16.72 52.57 24.23
CA GLY A 135 16.54 51.79 23.01
C GLY A 135 17.79 51.84 22.13
N MET A 136 18.56 50.76 22.07
CA MET A 136 19.73 50.72 21.19
C MET A 136 19.32 50.16 19.83
N ILE A 137 19.65 50.90 18.77
CA ILE A 137 19.51 50.41 17.40
C ILE A 137 20.91 50.02 16.91
N THR A 138 21.15 48.73 16.71
CA THR A 138 22.35 48.23 16.05
C THR A 138 22.18 48.35 14.53
N HIS A 139 22.99 49.19 13.91
CA HIS A 139 23.06 49.38 12.48
C HIS A 139 24.23 48.59 11.89
N THR A 140 23.94 47.58 11.09
CA THR A 140 24.94 46.77 10.38
C THR A 140 24.91 47.08 8.89
N TRP A 141 26.06 47.41 8.31
CA TRP A 141 26.27 47.51 6.87
C TRP A 141 27.56 46.76 6.50
N GLY A 142 27.48 45.84 5.54
CA GLY A 142 28.60 44.94 5.24
C GLY A 142 29.08 44.18 6.49
N SER A 143 30.36 44.33 6.85
CA SER A 143 30.97 43.77 8.06
C SER A 143 31.01 44.73 9.26
N LEU A 144 30.63 46.00 9.05
CA LEU A 144 30.67 47.03 10.09
C LEU A 144 29.33 47.08 10.83
N THR A 145 29.39 47.07 12.16
CA THR A 145 28.22 47.27 13.03
C THR A 145 28.47 48.49 13.90
N LYS A 146 27.54 49.45 13.85
CA LYS A 146 27.58 50.67 14.64
C LYS A 146 26.31 50.77 15.48
N MET A 147 26.44 51.16 16.75
CA MET A 147 25.28 51.39 17.60
C MET A 147 24.78 52.82 17.43
N VAL A 148 23.49 52.97 17.21
CA VAL A 148 22.77 54.24 17.19
C VAL A 148 22.03 54.33 18.51
N GLN A 149 22.37 55.35 19.29
CA GLN A 149 21.60 55.66 20.49
C GLN A 149 20.26 56.25 20.06
N TRP A 150 19.19 55.62 20.50
CA TRP A 150 17.84 56.10 20.26
C TRP A 150 17.14 56.21 21.62
N ASP A 151 16.67 57.41 21.92
CA ASP A 151 15.83 57.62 23.08
C ASP A 151 14.36 57.45 22.64
N ARG A 152 13.72 56.42 23.20
CA ARG A 152 12.34 56.06 22.88
C ARG A 152 11.34 57.13 23.32
N ASP A 153 11.72 57.96 24.29
CA ASP A 153 10.84 58.94 24.89
C ASP A 153 10.85 60.28 24.13
N SER A 154 11.88 60.55 23.31
CA SER A 154 12.04 61.83 22.59
C SER A 154 11.81 61.77 21.07
N ASP A 155 12.16 60.68 20.39
CA ASP A 155 12.15 60.61 18.92
C ASP A 155 11.53 59.32 18.36
N SER A 156 10.91 59.39 17.18
CA SER A 156 10.45 58.19 16.47
C SER A 156 11.60 57.47 15.75
N ILE A 157 11.47 56.16 15.53
CA ILE A 157 12.55 55.34 14.95
C ILE A 157 12.99 55.80 13.55
N ASP A 158 12.06 56.32 12.75
CA ASP A 158 12.31 56.91 11.44
C ASP A 158 13.10 58.22 11.53
N VAL A 159 12.88 59.03 12.58
CA VAL A 159 13.67 60.25 12.86
C VAL A 159 15.08 59.87 13.32
N ALA A 160 15.21 58.91 14.23
CA ALA A 160 16.52 58.45 14.70
C ALA A 160 17.36 57.85 13.58
N VAL A 161 16.74 57.07 12.69
CA VAL A 161 17.40 56.50 11.50
C VAL A 161 17.71 57.57 10.46
N ALA A 162 16.81 58.54 10.22
CA ALA A 162 17.06 59.65 9.31
C ALA A 162 18.24 60.52 9.78
N ASN A 163 18.29 60.85 11.07
CA ASN A 163 19.40 61.59 11.68
C ASN A 163 20.72 60.82 11.59
N HIS A 164 20.70 59.51 11.88
CA HIS A 164 21.90 58.65 11.79
C HIS A 164 22.43 58.50 10.35
N LEU A 165 21.54 58.60 9.35
CA LEU A 165 21.88 58.55 7.93
C LEU A 165 22.10 59.93 7.31
N GLU A 166 22.01 61.02 8.11
CA GLU A 166 22.09 62.42 7.64
C GLU A 166 21.10 62.72 6.49
N ALA A 167 19.88 62.16 6.57
CA ALA A 167 18.85 62.26 5.55
C ALA A 167 17.60 63.01 6.07
N GLU A 168 16.80 63.59 5.15
CA GLU A 168 15.52 64.18 5.52
C GLU A 168 14.54 63.11 6.02
N THR A 169 13.82 63.35 7.12
CA THR A 169 12.85 62.39 7.70
C THR A 169 11.77 61.96 6.69
N SER A 170 11.38 62.88 5.79
CA SER A 170 10.43 62.66 4.70
C SER A 170 10.93 61.65 3.63
N SER A 171 12.19 61.23 3.71
CA SER A 171 12.81 60.28 2.79
C SER A 171 12.85 58.84 3.34
N VAL A 172 12.54 58.65 4.63
CA VAL A 172 12.58 57.35 5.31
C VAL A 172 11.15 56.88 5.61
N TRP A 173 10.72 55.81 4.94
CA TRP A 173 9.39 55.22 5.15
C TRP A 173 9.50 53.72 5.35
N VAL A 174 8.91 53.22 6.45
CA VAL A 174 8.85 51.78 6.75
C VAL A 174 7.41 51.32 6.61
N LEU A 175 7.09 50.61 5.52
CA LEU A 175 5.76 50.03 5.31
C LEU A 175 5.84 48.52 5.00
N PRO A 176 5.09 47.67 5.71
CA PRO A 176 5.03 46.24 5.40
C PRO A 176 4.25 45.98 4.11
N HIS A 177 4.75 45.06 3.27
CA HIS A 177 4.04 44.65 2.05
C HIS A 177 2.82 43.79 2.40
N PRO A 178 1.59 44.16 1.99
CA PRO A 178 0.40 43.60 2.62
C PRO A 178 0.09 42.13 2.25
N TRP A 179 0.81 41.51 1.30
CA TRP A 179 0.44 40.19 0.72
C TRP A 179 1.61 39.21 0.47
N LEU A 180 2.82 39.50 0.96
CA LEU A 180 3.97 38.58 0.84
C LEU A 180 5.00 38.96 1.92
N THR A 181 4.90 38.41 3.13
CA THR A 181 6.06 38.47 4.01
C THR A 181 7.20 37.67 3.41
N ARG A 182 8.34 38.35 3.29
CA ARG A 182 9.62 37.96 2.65
C ARG A 182 9.84 38.39 1.19
N MET A 183 8.97 39.20 0.58
CA MET A 183 9.40 40.02 -0.55
C MET A 183 8.98 41.48 -0.41
N ARG A 184 9.97 42.37 -0.51
CA ARG A 184 9.79 43.82 -0.60
C ARG A 184 9.36 44.19 -2.03
N PRO A 185 8.42 45.11 -2.24
CA PRO A 185 8.19 45.66 -3.56
C PRO A 185 9.38 46.54 -3.93
N LEU A 186 9.96 46.32 -5.12
CA LEU A 186 10.95 47.22 -5.70
C LEU A 186 10.20 48.41 -6.30
N TRP A 187 10.36 49.58 -5.69
CA TRP A 187 9.99 50.86 -6.28
C TRP A 187 11.20 51.43 -6.99
N ALA A 188 11.01 51.97 -8.21
CA ALA A 188 12.06 52.69 -8.93
C ALA A 188 11.66 54.17 -8.97
N GLY A 189 12.18 54.96 -8.02
CA GLY A 189 11.77 56.34 -7.80
C GLY A 189 10.25 56.46 -7.57
N LYS A 190 9.60 57.43 -8.21
CA LYS A 190 8.14 57.69 -8.08
C LYS A 190 7.23 56.67 -8.78
N ARG A 191 7.73 55.54 -9.31
CA ARG A 191 6.92 54.59 -10.10
C ARG A 191 7.04 53.13 -9.62
N ARG A 192 5.90 52.44 -9.63
CA ARG A 192 5.73 51.02 -9.29
C ARG A 192 6.39 50.12 -10.35
N TRP A 193 6.98 49.01 -9.93
CA TRP A 193 7.56 47.98 -10.81
C TRP A 193 6.64 47.63 -11.98
N LYS A 194 7.11 47.88 -13.22
CA LYS A 194 6.35 47.73 -14.47
C LYS A 194 6.21 46.29 -14.99
N GLN A 195 6.94 45.32 -14.43
CA GLN A 195 6.83 43.95 -14.90
C GLN A 195 5.56 43.29 -14.37
N SER A 196 4.73 42.81 -15.30
CA SER A 196 3.51 42.10 -14.96
C SER A 196 3.79 40.91 -14.03
N ARG A 197 2.82 40.55 -13.19
CA ARG A 197 2.83 39.32 -12.38
C ARG A 197 3.20 38.08 -13.20
N LYS A 198 2.84 38.06 -14.49
CA LYS A 198 3.18 37.01 -15.46
C LYS A 198 4.69 36.91 -15.67
N SER A 199 5.39 38.03 -15.85
CA SER A 199 6.86 38.06 -16.04
C SER A 199 7.61 37.61 -14.79
N TYR A 200 7.18 38.02 -13.61
CA TYR A 200 7.77 37.59 -12.34
C TYR A 200 7.54 36.10 -12.07
N LYS A 201 6.30 35.60 -12.25
CA LYS A 201 6.01 34.15 -12.15
C LYS A 201 6.87 33.34 -13.12
N LYS A 202 7.12 33.85 -14.33
CA LYS A 202 8.00 33.21 -15.31
C LYS A 202 9.44 33.10 -14.80
N LEU A 203 9.96 34.14 -14.15
CA LEU A 203 11.33 34.16 -13.60
C LEU A 203 11.50 33.19 -12.42
N ILE A 204 10.57 33.21 -11.46
CA ILE A 204 10.59 32.25 -10.34
C ILE A 204 10.36 30.83 -10.83
N GLY A 205 9.47 30.65 -11.81
CA GLY A 205 9.26 29.39 -12.50
C GLY A 205 10.58 28.82 -13.02
N LYS A 206 11.36 29.61 -13.79
CA LYS A 206 12.68 29.20 -14.29
C LYS A 206 13.65 28.76 -13.19
N ARG A 207 13.73 29.52 -12.07
CA ARG A 207 14.63 29.14 -10.95
C ARG A 207 14.17 27.87 -10.25
N ARG A 208 12.87 27.70 -10.02
CA ARG A 208 12.30 26.47 -9.43
C ARG A 208 12.51 25.27 -10.33
N GLU A 209 12.35 25.46 -11.63
CA GLU A 209 12.57 24.42 -12.66
C GLU A 209 14.05 24.01 -12.71
N ALA A 210 14.99 24.96 -12.72
CA ALA A 210 16.41 24.67 -12.66
C ALA A 210 16.80 23.93 -11.36
N ALA A 211 16.25 24.34 -10.22
CA ALA A 211 16.46 23.64 -8.94
C ALA A 211 15.87 22.22 -8.96
N ALA A 212 14.69 22.03 -9.56
CA ALA A 212 14.06 20.73 -9.72
C ALA A 212 14.88 19.80 -10.63
N ILE A 213 15.37 20.29 -11.78
CA ILE A 213 16.24 19.55 -12.69
C ILE A 213 17.50 19.10 -11.97
N LYS A 214 18.14 20.00 -11.20
CA LYS A 214 19.33 19.66 -10.42
C LYS A 214 19.03 18.59 -9.36
N ALA A 215 17.91 18.70 -8.66
CA ALA A 215 17.50 17.70 -7.67
C ALA A 215 17.17 16.34 -8.30
N GLU A 216 16.51 16.32 -9.46
CA GLU A 216 16.21 15.10 -10.22
C GLU A 216 17.48 14.40 -10.69
N ALA A 217 18.48 15.16 -11.18
CA ALA A 217 19.79 14.62 -11.54
C ALA A 217 20.51 13.99 -10.33
N GLN A 218 20.51 14.68 -9.18
CA GLN A 218 21.11 14.15 -7.94
C GLN A 218 20.42 12.85 -7.46
N ILE A 219 19.09 12.79 -7.57
CA ILE A 219 18.32 11.57 -7.24
C ILE A 219 18.69 10.43 -8.20
N GLY A 220 18.83 10.74 -9.50
CA GLY A 220 19.24 9.77 -10.52
C GLY A 220 20.62 9.18 -10.25
N GLU A 221 21.61 10.01 -9.93
CA GLU A 221 22.96 9.56 -9.58
C GLU A 221 22.96 8.71 -8.29
N ALA A 222 22.19 9.10 -7.27
CA ALA A 222 22.04 8.29 -6.05
C ALA A 222 21.39 6.92 -6.34
N TRP A 223 20.43 6.85 -7.26
CA TRP A 223 19.85 5.59 -7.71
C TRP A 223 20.86 4.72 -8.48
N LYS A 224 21.64 5.29 -9.39
CA LYS A 224 22.67 4.56 -10.14
C LYS A 224 23.75 3.99 -9.22
N ALA A 225 24.19 4.77 -8.23
CA ALA A 225 25.17 4.34 -7.24
C ALA A 225 24.66 3.18 -6.36
N ASN A 226 23.38 3.20 -6.00
CA ASN A 226 22.80 2.20 -5.10
C ASN A 226 22.28 0.95 -5.83
N HIS A 227 21.61 1.12 -6.98
CA HIS A 227 20.95 0.03 -7.70
C HIS A 227 20.70 0.36 -9.19
N ALA A 228 21.68 0.09 -10.05
CA ALA A 228 21.68 0.52 -11.46
C ALA A 228 20.50 0.01 -12.32
N SER A 229 20.04 -1.23 -12.14
CA SER A 229 18.90 -1.78 -12.90
C SER A 229 17.56 -1.14 -12.51
N MET A 230 17.33 -0.89 -11.22
CA MET A 230 16.16 -0.15 -10.74
C MET A 230 16.19 1.31 -11.19
N ALA A 231 17.37 1.94 -11.21
CA ALA A 231 17.55 3.28 -11.77
C ALA A 231 17.07 3.35 -13.23
N ARG A 232 17.52 2.42 -14.09
CA ARG A 232 17.09 2.31 -15.50
C ARG A 232 15.58 2.10 -15.64
N ALA A 233 14.99 1.24 -14.80
CA ALA A 233 13.55 0.98 -14.82
C ALA A 233 12.72 2.21 -14.41
N LEU A 234 13.12 2.90 -13.34
CA LEU A 234 12.44 4.10 -12.84
C LEU A 234 12.61 5.30 -13.77
N GLU A 235 13.70 5.40 -14.52
CA GLU A 235 13.89 6.43 -15.54
C GLU A 235 12.85 6.30 -16.67
N GLN A 236 12.52 5.07 -17.07
CA GLN A 236 11.48 4.79 -18.07
C GLN A 236 10.05 5.12 -17.57
N LEU A 237 9.84 5.14 -16.25
CA LEU A 237 8.55 5.47 -15.63
C LEU A 237 8.30 6.99 -15.63
N LYS A 238 7.68 7.52 -16.69
CA LYS A 238 7.36 8.97 -16.81
C LYS A 238 6.38 9.44 -15.71
N TRP A 239 6.57 10.65 -15.20
CA TRP A 239 5.67 11.29 -14.21
C TRP A 239 4.20 11.31 -14.65
N LYS A 240 3.95 11.63 -15.93
CA LYS A 240 2.62 11.63 -16.54
C LYS A 240 1.92 10.27 -16.44
N ARG A 241 2.68 9.17 -16.45
CA ARG A 241 2.11 7.81 -16.29
C ARG A 241 1.66 7.58 -14.86
N ILE A 242 2.47 7.95 -13.87
CA ILE A 242 2.11 7.83 -12.44
C ILE A 242 0.81 8.60 -12.14
N HIS A 243 0.68 9.82 -12.68
CA HIS A 243 -0.51 10.64 -12.50
C HIS A 243 -1.77 10.15 -13.25
N ARG A 244 -1.60 9.26 -14.24
CA ARG A 244 -2.68 8.72 -15.07
C ARG A 244 -2.97 7.25 -14.77
N MET A 245 -2.37 6.67 -13.73
CA MET A 245 -2.71 5.31 -13.34
C MET A 245 -4.17 5.27 -12.87
N GLU A 246 -4.95 4.39 -13.49
CA GLU A 246 -6.37 4.23 -13.22
C GLU A 246 -6.58 3.51 -11.88
N ASP A 247 -7.59 3.96 -11.12
CA ASP A 247 -7.98 3.42 -9.82
C ASP A 247 -6.85 3.24 -8.79
N VAL A 248 -5.73 3.94 -8.94
CA VAL A 248 -4.69 4.02 -7.91
C VAL A 248 -5.11 5.06 -6.87
N THR A 249 -5.12 4.69 -5.59
CA THR A 249 -5.40 5.64 -4.50
C THR A 249 -4.34 6.73 -4.43
N ALA A 250 -4.69 7.89 -3.87
CA ALA A 250 -3.72 8.96 -3.59
C ALA A 250 -2.50 8.45 -2.80
N TYR A 251 -2.73 7.49 -1.90
CA TYR A 251 -1.67 6.88 -1.09
C TYR A 251 -0.75 5.98 -1.91
N GLN A 252 -1.30 5.11 -2.75
CA GLN A 252 -0.51 4.25 -3.64
C GLN A 252 0.32 5.09 -4.62
N ALA A 253 -0.27 6.14 -5.20
CA ALA A 253 0.44 7.07 -6.07
C ALA A 253 1.59 7.78 -5.34
N GLN A 254 1.36 8.23 -4.10
CA GLN A 254 2.41 8.83 -3.26
C GLN A 254 3.55 7.84 -2.98
N THR A 255 3.25 6.57 -2.73
CA THR A 255 4.27 5.52 -2.52
C THR A 255 5.16 5.36 -3.76
N VAL A 256 4.57 5.34 -4.96
CA VAL A 256 5.33 5.27 -6.22
C VAL A 256 6.18 6.53 -6.43
N VAL A 257 5.64 7.72 -6.13
CA VAL A 257 6.39 8.99 -6.20
C VAL A 257 7.55 9.01 -5.20
N ARG A 258 7.34 8.50 -3.99
CA ARG A 258 8.40 8.36 -2.97
C ARG A 258 9.49 7.42 -3.45
N LEU A 259 9.12 6.28 -4.05
CA LEU A 259 10.08 5.34 -4.64
C LEU A 259 10.90 6.02 -5.73
N LYS A 260 10.24 6.63 -6.73
CA LYS A 260 10.93 7.28 -7.85
C LYS A 260 11.91 8.37 -7.38
N ASN A 261 11.57 9.09 -6.30
CA ASN A 261 12.44 10.11 -5.70
C ASN A 261 13.53 9.56 -4.74
N ASN A 262 13.68 8.24 -4.61
CA ASN A 262 14.55 7.58 -3.62
C ASN A 262 14.24 7.99 -2.16
N ARG A 263 12.97 8.27 -1.89
CA ARG A 263 12.42 8.68 -0.59
C ARG A 263 11.47 7.65 0.01
N LEU A 264 11.33 6.46 -0.60
CA LEU A 264 10.59 5.34 -0.01
C LEU A 264 11.45 4.69 1.08
N ARG A 265 11.68 5.44 2.17
CA ARG A 265 12.49 4.99 3.30
C ARG A 265 11.58 4.73 4.50
N LEU A 266 11.83 3.62 5.17
CA LEU A 266 11.32 3.32 6.49
C LEU A 266 12.52 3.14 7.39
N TRP A 267 12.63 4.02 8.37
CA TRP A 267 13.77 4.05 9.28
C TRP A 267 13.32 3.37 10.56
N ALA A 268 13.82 2.17 10.79
CA ALA A 268 13.93 1.69 12.16
C ALA A 268 14.90 2.66 12.83
N GLY A 269 14.45 3.40 13.85
CA GLY A 269 15.20 4.53 14.42
C GLY A 269 16.57 4.14 14.93
N LYS A 270 17.24 5.04 15.65
CA LYS A 270 18.61 4.82 16.14
C LYS A 270 18.72 3.49 16.92
N GLU A 271 17.65 3.12 17.62
CA GLU A 271 17.48 1.86 18.36
C GLU A 271 17.66 0.57 17.54
N ASN A 272 17.37 0.61 16.23
CA ASN A 272 17.45 -0.56 15.35
C ASN A 272 18.61 -0.46 14.34
N ASN A 273 19.50 0.51 14.53
CA ASN A 273 20.68 0.75 13.70
C ASN A 273 20.34 0.90 12.20
N PHE A 274 19.13 1.40 11.91
CA PHE A 274 18.57 1.55 10.56
C PHE A 274 18.49 0.26 9.71
N LYS A 275 18.58 -0.92 10.34
CA LYS A 275 18.57 -2.22 9.65
C LYS A 275 17.17 -2.61 9.16
N CYS A 276 17.14 -3.49 8.16
CA CYS A 276 15.92 -4.17 7.75
C CYS A 276 15.37 -5.04 8.89
N LEU A 277 14.05 -5.01 9.09
CA LEU A 277 13.35 -5.72 10.17
C LEU A 277 12.80 -7.10 9.77
N ALA A 278 13.11 -7.56 8.55
CA ALA A 278 12.73 -8.88 8.09
C ALA A 278 13.51 -9.98 8.82
N ALA A 279 12.81 -10.98 9.35
CA ALA A 279 13.35 -11.98 10.28
C ALA A 279 14.52 -12.81 9.71
N GLY A 280 14.57 -13.00 8.38
CA GLY A 280 15.63 -13.73 7.68
C GLY A 280 16.62 -12.86 6.91
N CYS A 281 16.53 -11.53 7.00
CA CYS A 281 17.31 -10.64 6.13
C CYS A 281 18.78 -10.54 6.58
N THR A 282 19.66 -11.26 5.88
CA THR A 282 21.12 -11.20 6.08
C THR A 282 21.74 -9.89 5.57
N ASN A 283 21.05 -9.23 4.64
CA ASN A 283 21.53 -8.02 3.95
C ASN A 283 21.26 -6.72 4.73
N SER A 284 21.45 -6.75 6.06
CA SER A 284 21.17 -5.60 6.95
C SER A 284 22.00 -4.34 6.68
N LYS A 285 22.95 -4.40 5.73
CA LYS A 285 23.85 -3.29 5.34
C LYS A 285 23.37 -2.49 4.14
N THR A 286 22.46 -3.01 3.29
CA THR A 286 21.93 -2.28 2.13
C THR A 286 20.77 -1.38 2.54
N LEU A 287 21.14 -0.16 2.96
CA LEU A 287 20.25 0.88 3.44
C LEU A 287 19.64 1.63 2.24
N GLY A 288 18.37 1.37 1.89
CA GLY A 288 17.74 2.19 0.85
C GLY A 288 16.38 1.74 0.33
N SER A 289 15.80 2.58 -0.53
CA SER A 289 14.51 2.33 -1.19
C SER A 289 14.53 1.06 -2.05
N ALA A 290 15.69 0.71 -2.62
CA ALA A 290 15.89 -0.49 -3.44
C ALA A 290 15.70 -1.78 -2.62
N HIS A 291 16.30 -1.82 -1.43
CA HIS A 291 16.22 -2.99 -0.56
C HIS A 291 14.78 -3.25 -0.09
N LEU A 292 14.09 -2.20 0.37
CA LEU A 292 12.69 -2.30 0.81
C LEU A 292 11.76 -2.70 -0.34
N ALA A 293 12.05 -2.25 -1.56
CA ALA A 293 11.21 -2.50 -2.71
C ALA A 293 11.51 -3.83 -3.41
N TRP A 294 12.75 -4.32 -3.37
CA TRP A 294 13.20 -5.48 -4.15
C TRP A 294 14.15 -6.41 -3.39
N ASP A 295 15.29 -5.95 -2.87
CA ASP A 295 16.36 -6.87 -2.43
C ASP A 295 16.01 -7.71 -1.19
N CYS A 296 15.06 -7.27 -0.37
CA CYS A 296 14.61 -8.00 0.81
C CYS A 296 13.89 -9.30 0.41
N ASP A 297 14.18 -10.43 1.08
CA ASP A 297 13.53 -11.73 0.82
C ASP A 297 12.00 -11.67 0.90
N GLU A 298 11.49 -10.83 1.78
CA GLU A 298 10.05 -10.62 1.92
C GLU A 298 9.48 -9.78 0.78
N ALA A 299 10.25 -8.81 0.27
CA ALA A 299 9.89 -8.08 -0.94
C ALA A 299 9.86 -9.02 -2.15
N GLN A 300 10.88 -9.87 -2.27
CA GLN A 300 10.93 -10.95 -3.26
C GLN A 300 9.72 -11.88 -3.17
N ALA A 301 9.29 -12.26 -1.96
CA ALA A 301 8.09 -13.09 -1.76
C ALA A 301 6.81 -12.43 -2.31
N HIS A 302 6.63 -11.12 -2.10
CA HIS A 302 5.47 -10.40 -2.63
C HIS A 302 5.49 -10.33 -4.16
N TRP A 303 6.65 -10.07 -4.77
CA TRP A 303 6.79 -10.01 -6.23
C TRP A 303 6.63 -11.38 -6.89
N ARG A 304 7.18 -12.45 -6.29
CA ARG A 304 6.97 -13.83 -6.76
C ARG A 304 5.50 -14.20 -6.72
N LEU A 305 4.80 -13.90 -5.62
CA LEU A 305 3.38 -14.12 -5.50
C LEU A 305 2.59 -13.31 -6.53
N TYR A 306 2.96 -12.03 -6.73
CA TYR A 306 2.32 -11.18 -7.74
C TYR A 306 2.45 -11.76 -9.14
N CYS A 307 3.67 -12.13 -9.53
CA CYS A 307 3.97 -12.70 -10.84
C CYS A 307 3.27 -14.03 -11.04
N ALA A 308 3.31 -14.92 -10.05
CA ALA A 308 2.69 -16.24 -10.15
C ALA A 308 1.17 -16.15 -10.35
N LYS A 309 0.52 -15.26 -9.59
CA LYS A 309 -0.91 -14.99 -9.70
C LYS A 309 -1.31 -14.29 -11.01
N TRP A 310 -0.41 -13.52 -11.61
CA TRP A 310 -0.65 -12.85 -12.89
C TRP A 310 -0.43 -13.78 -14.09
N GLU A 311 0.63 -14.57 -14.07
CA GLU A 311 1.01 -15.44 -15.19
C GLU A 311 0.31 -16.79 -15.18
N GLY A 312 -0.27 -17.19 -14.04
CA GLY A 312 -0.92 -18.49 -13.89
C GLY A 312 0.06 -19.66 -13.82
N ALA A 313 1.31 -19.40 -13.42
CA ALA A 313 2.38 -20.39 -13.30
C ALA A 313 3.20 -20.13 -12.03
N LYS A 314 3.93 -21.15 -11.53
CA LYS A 314 4.90 -20.92 -10.45
C LYS A 314 5.98 -19.97 -10.97
N CYS A 315 6.12 -18.81 -10.32
CA CYS A 315 7.18 -17.87 -10.64
C CYS A 315 8.51 -18.42 -10.10
N THR A 316 9.32 -19.03 -10.96
CA THR A 316 10.62 -19.64 -10.63
C THR A 316 11.83 -18.81 -11.05
N SER A 317 11.64 -17.69 -11.76
CA SER A 317 12.63 -17.29 -12.76
C SER A 317 13.23 -15.88 -12.57
N TRP A 318 13.90 -15.63 -11.44
CA TRP A 318 14.96 -14.62 -11.43
C TRP A 318 16.14 -14.96 -10.50
N GLU A 319 16.62 -16.20 -10.60
CA GLU A 319 17.76 -16.70 -9.81
C GLU A 319 19.12 -16.17 -10.30
N THR A 320 19.18 -15.69 -11.56
CA THR A 320 20.40 -15.11 -12.15
C THR A 320 20.32 -13.58 -12.22
N LYS A 321 21.46 -12.91 -12.34
CA LYS A 321 21.52 -11.44 -12.41
C LYS A 321 20.74 -10.88 -13.61
N ASP A 322 20.85 -11.50 -14.78
CA ASP A 322 20.18 -11.04 -16.00
C ASP A 322 18.65 -11.17 -15.90
N THR A 323 18.18 -12.29 -15.34
CA THR A 323 16.74 -12.51 -15.11
C THR A 323 16.18 -11.56 -14.04
N GLN A 324 17.00 -11.12 -13.07
CA GLN A 324 16.61 -10.06 -12.13
C GLN A 324 16.48 -8.70 -12.80
N GLU A 325 17.37 -8.33 -13.73
CA GLU A 325 17.26 -7.04 -14.42
C GLU A 325 15.97 -6.95 -15.25
N GLU A 326 15.60 -8.04 -15.93
CA GLU A 326 14.33 -8.12 -16.67
C GLU A 326 13.12 -8.03 -15.75
N ALA A 327 13.15 -8.76 -14.63
CA ALA A 327 12.08 -8.72 -13.63
C ALA A 327 11.91 -7.30 -13.04
N ILE A 328 13.02 -6.64 -12.69
CA ILE A 328 13.01 -5.26 -12.19
C ILE A 328 12.41 -4.32 -13.23
N LYS A 329 12.85 -4.43 -14.49
CA LYS A 329 12.31 -3.61 -15.59
C LYS A 329 10.80 -3.81 -15.75
N LYS A 330 10.32 -5.05 -15.60
CA LYS A 330 8.90 -5.43 -15.69
C LYS A 330 8.06 -4.82 -14.57
N PHE A 331 8.49 -4.96 -13.31
CA PHE A 331 7.71 -4.47 -12.16
C PHE A 331 7.83 -2.96 -11.96
N PHE A 332 9.06 -2.43 -11.97
CA PHE A 332 9.34 -1.01 -11.64
C PHE A 332 9.22 -0.07 -12.84
N GLY A 333 9.12 -0.61 -14.05
CA GLY A 333 8.63 0.13 -15.22
C GLY A 333 7.10 0.27 -15.25
N PHE A 334 6.37 -0.41 -14.35
CA PHE A 334 4.90 -0.48 -14.30
C PHE A 334 4.27 -0.83 -15.65
N LYS A 335 5.01 -1.55 -16.50
CA LYS A 335 4.62 -1.87 -17.87
C LYS A 335 4.49 -3.36 -18.01
N LEU A 336 3.32 -3.81 -18.42
CA LEU A 336 3.14 -5.18 -18.88
C LEU A 336 3.95 -5.33 -20.17
N GLN A 337 4.97 -6.20 -20.15
CA GLN A 337 5.83 -6.43 -21.31
C GLN A 337 5.22 -7.45 -22.28
N LYS A 338 4.59 -8.49 -21.74
CA LYS A 338 3.95 -9.57 -22.50
C LYS A 338 2.63 -9.94 -21.84
N MET A 339 1.59 -10.17 -22.65
CA MET A 339 0.31 -10.69 -22.17
C MET A 339 0.50 -12.13 -21.64
N PRO A 340 -0.10 -12.47 -20.49
CA PRO A 340 0.01 -13.82 -19.95
C PRO A 340 -0.75 -14.81 -20.85
N GLY A 341 -0.16 -16.00 -21.05
CA GLY A 341 -0.67 -16.97 -22.02
C GLY A 341 -2.13 -17.35 -21.81
N TRP A 342 -2.55 -17.51 -20.55
CA TRP A 342 -3.94 -17.82 -20.21
C TRP A 342 -4.94 -16.73 -20.64
N LEU A 343 -4.54 -15.45 -20.58
CA LEU A 343 -5.41 -14.32 -20.95
C LEU A 343 -5.48 -14.19 -22.47
N THR A 344 -4.39 -14.53 -23.17
CA THR A 344 -4.39 -14.67 -24.63
C THR A 344 -5.28 -15.83 -25.07
N THR A 345 -5.15 -17.02 -24.46
CA THR A 345 -6.01 -18.16 -24.77
C THR A 345 -7.48 -17.82 -24.54
N TRP A 346 -7.79 -17.23 -23.37
CA TRP A 346 -9.14 -16.76 -23.08
C TRP A 346 -9.65 -15.76 -24.12
N GLY A 347 -8.85 -14.75 -24.48
CA GLY A 347 -9.25 -13.73 -25.46
C GLY A 347 -9.57 -14.32 -26.84
N VAL A 348 -8.79 -15.31 -27.29
CA VAL A 348 -9.04 -16.05 -28.55
C VAL A 348 -10.34 -16.86 -28.47
N GLU A 349 -10.58 -17.55 -27.36
CA GLU A 349 -11.77 -18.40 -27.16
C GLU A 349 -13.10 -17.63 -27.16
N GLN A 350 -13.08 -16.32 -26.86
CA GLN A 350 -14.30 -15.53 -26.82
C GLN A 350 -14.71 -14.94 -28.19
N GLU A 351 -13.95 -15.18 -29.27
CA GLU A 351 -14.17 -14.55 -30.59
C GLU A 351 -14.23 -13.00 -30.53
N VAL A 352 -13.60 -12.40 -29.51
CA VAL A 352 -13.68 -10.96 -29.24
C VAL A 352 -12.70 -10.20 -30.15
N GLU A 353 -13.24 -9.47 -31.13
CA GLU A 353 -12.49 -8.64 -32.08
C GLU A 353 -11.68 -7.46 -31.48
N PRO A 354 -12.00 -6.88 -30.30
CA PRO A 354 -11.20 -5.79 -29.73
C PRO A 354 -10.11 -6.22 -28.71
N TRP A 355 -8.98 -6.70 -29.21
CA TRP A 355 -7.76 -6.98 -28.41
C TRP A 355 -7.19 -5.74 -27.70
N ASP A 356 -7.45 -4.55 -28.23
CA ASP A 356 -6.96 -3.29 -27.67
C ASP A 356 -7.52 -3.04 -26.27
N GLN A 357 -8.82 -3.27 -26.06
CA GLN A 357 -9.52 -3.07 -24.80
C GLN A 357 -9.05 -4.05 -23.72
N VAL A 358 -8.82 -5.31 -24.10
CA VAL A 358 -8.29 -6.35 -23.21
C VAL A 358 -6.85 -5.99 -22.80
N THR A 359 -6.04 -5.54 -23.77
CA THR A 359 -4.66 -5.13 -23.54
C THR A 359 -4.59 -3.88 -22.66
N GLU A 360 -5.47 -2.91 -22.88
CA GLU A 360 -5.60 -1.69 -22.07
C GLU A 360 -5.90 -2.04 -20.61
N VAL A 361 -6.94 -2.86 -20.37
CA VAL A 361 -7.32 -3.31 -19.03
C VAL A 361 -6.20 -4.10 -18.37
N ALA A 362 -5.56 -5.02 -19.08
CA ALA A 362 -4.43 -5.79 -18.54
C ALA A 362 -3.25 -4.88 -18.17
N CYS A 363 -2.95 -3.86 -18.99
CA CYS A 363 -1.89 -2.88 -18.70
C CYS A 363 -2.23 -2.03 -17.46
N SER A 364 -3.47 -1.55 -17.34
CA SER A 364 -3.93 -0.77 -16.19
C SER A 364 -3.92 -1.59 -14.91
N MET A 365 -4.49 -2.80 -14.93
CA MET A 365 -4.52 -3.70 -13.77
C MET A 365 -3.11 -4.17 -13.39
N TRP A 366 -2.20 -4.38 -14.35
CA TRP A 366 -0.80 -4.68 -14.06
C TRP A 366 -0.12 -3.54 -13.29
N ALA A 367 -0.28 -2.30 -13.76
CA ALA A 367 0.30 -1.13 -13.10
C ALA A 367 -0.30 -0.90 -11.71
N LEU A 368 -1.62 -1.07 -11.57
CA LEU A 368 -2.33 -0.99 -10.30
C LEU A 368 -1.80 -2.03 -9.31
N GLY A 369 -1.64 -3.28 -9.75
CA GLY A 369 -1.09 -4.36 -8.93
C GLY A 369 0.33 -4.05 -8.45
N CYS A 370 1.23 -3.57 -9.33
CA CYS A 370 2.56 -3.12 -8.92
C CYS A 370 2.51 -2.01 -7.84
N ALA A 371 1.60 -1.05 -7.97
CA ALA A 371 1.45 0.05 -7.00
C ALA A 371 0.91 -0.44 -5.64
N VAL A 372 -0.04 -1.39 -5.67
CA VAL A 372 -0.57 -2.06 -4.48
C VAL A 372 0.54 -2.84 -3.78
N THR A 373 1.35 -3.61 -4.52
CA THR A 373 2.47 -4.39 -3.97
C THR A 373 3.47 -3.51 -3.23
N LEU A 374 3.90 -2.39 -3.83
CA LEU A 374 4.80 -1.45 -3.17
C LEU A 374 4.20 -0.85 -1.90
N THR A 375 2.91 -0.54 -1.93
CA THR A 375 2.20 0.02 -0.79
C THR A 375 2.08 -1.02 0.33
N ALA A 376 1.81 -2.28 0.00
CA ALA A 376 1.76 -3.38 0.95
C ALA A 376 3.13 -3.64 1.60
N LEU A 377 4.21 -3.60 0.82
CA LEU A 377 5.59 -3.71 1.34
C LEU A 377 5.95 -2.58 2.28
N TRP A 378 5.59 -1.35 1.92
CA TRP A 378 5.81 -0.20 2.79
C TRP A 378 4.97 -0.30 4.07
N ARG A 379 3.68 -0.64 3.94
CA ARG A 379 2.76 -0.78 5.09
C ARG A 379 3.24 -1.86 6.06
N TRP A 380 3.71 -2.99 5.52
CA TRP A 380 4.24 -4.10 6.31
C TRP A 380 5.40 -3.69 7.22
N ASN A 381 6.32 -2.92 6.67
CA ASN A 381 7.46 -2.41 7.42
C ASN A 381 7.04 -1.32 8.43
N VAL A 382 6.00 -0.52 8.15
CA VAL A 382 5.42 0.42 9.13
C VAL A 382 4.77 -0.32 10.29
N ASP A 383 3.96 -1.33 10.01
CA ASP A 383 3.25 -2.10 11.04
C ASP A 383 4.24 -2.81 11.97
N ARG A 384 5.43 -3.20 11.48
CA ARG A 384 6.52 -3.74 12.31
C ARG A 384 7.19 -2.69 13.20
N LEU A 385 7.35 -1.47 12.70
CA LEU A 385 7.94 -0.36 13.46
C LEU A 385 7.00 0.18 14.53
N HIS A 386 5.70 0.13 14.26
CA HIS A 386 4.66 0.66 15.13
C HIS A 386 3.56 -0.39 15.34
N PRO A 387 3.82 -1.47 16.09
CA PRO A 387 2.92 -2.62 16.18
C PRO A 387 1.58 -2.37 16.89
N GLU A 388 1.29 -1.15 17.41
CA GLU A 388 0.04 -0.80 18.11
C GLU A 388 -0.42 -1.87 19.14
N GLY A 389 0.53 -2.52 19.83
CA GLY A 389 0.25 -3.59 20.81
C GLY A 389 -0.13 -4.96 20.21
N LYS A 390 -0.05 -5.14 18.89
CA LYS A 390 -0.30 -6.42 18.20
C LYS A 390 0.99 -7.25 18.13
N LYS A 391 0.86 -8.59 18.21
CA LYS A 391 1.97 -9.51 17.95
C LYS A 391 2.50 -9.34 16.52
N ALA A 392 3.81 -9.48 16.34
CA ALA A 392 4.42 -9.50 15.02
C ALA A 392 3.80 -10.62 14.18
N ALA A 393 3.11 -10.24 13.10
CA ALA A 393 2.46 -11.21 12.23
C ALA A 393 3.50 -12.05 11.48
N ALA A 394 3.16 -13.28 11.14
CA ALA A 394 4.01 -14.08 10.27
C ALA A 394 3.96 -13.52 8.84
N ILE A 395 5.00 -13.75 8.04
CA ILE A 395 5.02 -13.35 6.63
C ILE A 395 3.85 -13.95 5.84
N ALA A 396 3.42 -15.17 6.18
CA ALA A 396 2.26 -15.82 5.58
C ALA A 396 0.97 -15.02 5.81
N ASP A 397 0.76 -14.46 7.00
CA ASP A 397 -0.38 -13.59 7.28
C ASP A 397 -0.34 -12.32 6.44
N GLN A 398 0.85 -11.74 6.30
CA GLN A 398 1.03 -10.55 5.48
C GLN A 398 0.72 -10.83 4.01
N LEU A 399 1.20 -11.94 3.47
CA LEU A 399 0.92 -12.32 2.08
C LEU A 399 -0.58 -12.54 1.86
N ARG A 400 -1.32 -13.12 2.84
CA ARG A 400 -2.78 -13.23 2.79
C ARG A 400 -3.48 -11.85 2.78
N ARG A 401 -3.06 -10.93 3.64
CA ARG A 401 -3.59 -9.55 3.66
C ARG A 401 -3.31 -8.83 2.34
N TYR A 402 -2.09 -8.94 1.84
CA TYR A 402 -1.68 -8.40 0.55
C TYR A 402 -2.55 -8.93 -0.61
N GLN A 403 -2.81 -10.24 -0.67
CA GLN A 403 -3.72 -10.81 -1.69
C GLN A 403 -5.11 -10.17 -1.62
N THR A 404 -5.63 -9.97 -0.41
CA THR A 404 -6.92 -9.30 -0.18
C THR A 404 -6.87 -7.86 -0.71
N SER A 405 -5.80 -7.11 -0.42
CA SER A 405 -5.63 -5.74 -0.91
C SER A 405 -5.55 -5.64 -2.44
N VAL A 406 -4.95 -6.64 -3.12
CA VAL A 406 -4.93 -6.67 -4.60
C VAL A 406 -6.32 -6.98 -5.15
N VAL A 407 -7.04 -7.95 -4.56
CA VAL A 407 -8.42 -8.27 -4.93
C VAL A 407 -9.34 -7.06 -4.79
N GLU A 408 -9.24 -6.32 -3.67
CA GLU A 408 -10.01 -5.10 -3.44
C GLU A 408 -9.67 -4.01 -4.46
N ALA A 409 -8.38 -3.83 -4.78
CA ALA A 409 -7.97 -2.87 -5.79
C ALA A 409 -8.50 -3.23 -7.19
N PHE A 410 -8.43 -4.51 -7.57
CA PHE A 410 -8.93 -5.00 -8.86
C PHE A 410 -10.45 -4.94 -8.95
N GLU A 411 -11.18 -5.24 -7.88
CA GLU A 411 -12.64 -5.04 -7.83
C GLU A 411 -12.99 -3.56 -7.94
N ARG A 412 -12.28 -2.67 -7.25
CA ARG A 412 -12.50 -1.23 -7.39
C ARG A 412 -12.30 -0.79 -8.84
N PHE A 413 -11.20 -1.21 -9.48
CA PHE A 413 -10.95 -0.93 -10.89
C PHE A 413 -12.10 -1.42 -11.78
N ARG A 414 -12.53 -2.68 -11.60
CA ARG A 414 -13.63 -3.26 -12.36
C ARG A 414 -14.95 -2.48 -12.16
N LEU A 415 -15.23 -2.04 -10.93
CA LEU A 415 -16.40 -1.23 -10.60
C LEU A 415 -16.29 0.22 -11.10
N GLY A 416 -15.08 0.75 -11.26
CA GLY A 416 -14.81 2.07 -11.84
C GLY A 416 -15.12 2.16 -13.33
N LEU A 417 -15.23 1.02 -14.02
CA LEU A 417 -15.57 0.95 -15.45
C LEU A 417 -17.09 1.11 -15.74
N TYR A 418 -17.93 1.28 -14.71
CA TYR A 418 -19.36 1.54 -14.87
C TYR A 418 -19.64 3.01 -15.22
N PRO A 419 -20.75 3.32 -15.94
CA PRO A 419 -21.81 2.43 -16.39
C PRO A 419 -21.46 1.57 -17.62
N LEU A 420 -22.23 0.50 -17.83
CA LEU A 420 -22.06 -0.40 -18.97
C LEU A 420 -22.42 0.31 -20.28
N THR A 421 -21.43 0.43 -21.15
CA THR A 421 -21.53 0.84 -22.55
C THR A 421 -20.96 -0.30 -23.41
N THR A 422 -21.20 -0.29 -24.71
CA THR A 422 -20.62 -1.29 -25.62
C THR A 422 -19.09 -1.34 -25.51
N ALA A 423 -18.43 -0.20 -25.27
CA ALA A 423 -16.98 -0.12 -25.08
C ALA A 423 -16.51 -0.55 -23.68
N SER A 424 -17.28 -0.30 -22.62
CA SER A 424 -16.91 -0.67 -21.25
C SER A 424 -17.31 -2.10 -20.87
N TYR A 425 -18.25 -2.73 -21.58
CA TYR A 425 -18.66 -4.12 -21.34
C TYR A 425 -17.47 -5.10 -21.42
N ILE A 426 -16.70 -5.02 -22.51
CA ILE A 426 -15.53 -5.89 -22.74
C ILE A 426 -14.44 -5.62 -21.70
N LYS A 427 -14.24 -4.36 -21.33
CA LYS A 427 -13.30 -3.98 -20.28
C LYS A 427 -13.68 -4.56 -18.91
N ILE A 428 -14.96 -4.50 -18.55
CA ILE A 428 -15.50 -5.07 -17.31
C ILE A 428 -15.35 -6.59 -17.31
N TRP A 429 -15.61 -7.23 -18.44
CA TRP A 429 -15.50 -8.68 -18.58
C TRP A 429 -14.04 -9.14 -18.46
N ALA A 430 -13.12 -8.51 -19.19
CA ALA A 430 -11.69 -8.78 -19.08
C ALA A 430 -11.17 -8.56 -17.65
N ALA A 431 -11.55 -7.45 -17.01
CA ALA A 431 -11.20 -7.19 -15.61
C ALA A 431 -11.78 -8.26 -14.66
N GLY A 432 -13.00 -8.72 -14.94
CA GLY A 432 -13.65 -9.81 -14.22
C GLY A 432 -12.91 -11.15 -14.36
N GLU A 433 -12.40 -11.48 -15.54
CA GLU A 433 -11.63 -12.70 -15.76
C GLU A 433 -10.23 -12.64 -15.14
N ILE A 434 -9.54 -11.49 -15.23
CA ILE A 434 -8.29 -11.26 -14.48
C ILE A 434 -8.52 -11.45 -12.99
N LEU A 435 -9.60 -10.91 -12.45
CA LEU A 435 -9.95 -11.07 -11.05
C LEU A 435 -10.30 -12.53 -10.68
N LYS A 436 -11.07 -13.23 -11.51
CA LYS A 436 -11.36 -14.66 -11.31
C LYS A 436 -10.08 -15.49 -11.32
N HIS A 437 -9.17 -15.21 -12.26
CA HIS A 437 -7.87 -15.86 -12.34
C HIS A 437 -7.05 -15.60 -11.07
N TRP A 438 -6.99 -14.35 -10.60
CA TRP A 438 -6.30 -13.96 -9.37
C TRP A 438 -6.84 -14.68 -8.12
N ARG A 439 -8.16 -14.88 -8.05
CA ARG A 439 -8.86 -15.56 -6.96
C ARG A 439 -8.66 -17.07 -6.92
N ARG A 440 -8.12 -17.70 -7.98
CA ARG A 440 -7.84 -19.15 -7.98
C ARG A 440 -6.91 -19.51 -6.82
N LYS A 441 -7.30 -20.50 -6.03
CA LYS A 441 -6.58 -20.94 -4.82
C LYS A 441 -5.25 -21.64 -5.15
N ASP A 442 -5.15 -22.14 -6.38
CA ASP A 442 -4.07 -22.92 -6.98
C ASP A 442 -2.67 -22.23 -6.97
N PHE A 443 -2.61 -20.95 -6.58
CA PHE A 443 -1.43 -20.07 -6.65
C PHE A 443 -0.99 -19.54 -5.27
N ILE A 444 -1.40 -20.15 -4.17
CA ILE A 444 -0.78 -19.88 -2.85
C ILE A 444 0.65 -20.44 -2.89
N ALA A 445 1.58 -19.65 -3.41
CA ALA A 445 3.01 -19.85 -3.25
C ALA A 445 3.49 -18.88 -2.16
N VAL A 446 3.30 -19.27 -0.90
CA VAL A 446 4.23 -18.83 0.15
C VAL A 446 5.46 -19.74 -0.03
N PRO A 447 6.67 -19.19 -0.19
CA PRO A 447 7.85 -20.02 -0.28
C PRO A 447 8.13 -20.61 1.10
N GLU A 448 7.72 -21.84 1.34
CA GLU A 448 8.50 -22.75 2.18
C GLU A 448 9.41 -23.53 1.23
N LYS A 449 10.73 -23.35 1.38
CA LYS A 449 11.70 -24.19 0.69
C LYS A 449 12.25 -25.20 1.70
N ARG A 450 12.25 -26.46 1.23
CA ARG A 450 12.86 -27.72 1.72
C ARG A 450 11.89 -28.64 2.47
N ASN A 451 11.69 -29.90 2.09
CA ASN A 451 12.31 -30.81 1.10
C ASN A 451 11.29 -31.92 0.77
N ASP A 452 11.24 -32.43 -0.46
CA ASP A 452 10.80 -33.79 -0.84
C ASP A 452 9.60 -34.41 -0.08
N VAL A 453 8.58 -33.62 0.23
CA VAL A 453 7.35 -34.16 0.82
C VAL A 453 6.45 -34.68 -0.30
N VAL A 454 6.47 -35.98 -0.53
CA VAL A 454 5.54 -36.67 -1.43
C VAL A 454 4.38 -37.21 -0.62
N ARG A 455 3.15 -37.01 -1.10
CA ARG A 455 1.96 -37.55 -0.44
C ARG A 455 1.32 -38.61 -1.30
N VAL A 456 1.12 -39.78 -0.72
CA VAL A 456 0.50 -40.92 -1.37
C VAL A 456 -0.80 -41.25 -0.67
N GLY A 457 -1.88 -41.23 -1.43
CA GLY A 457 -3.20 -41.64 -0.99
C GLY A 457 -3.50 -43.07 -1.41
N VAL A 458 -3.86 -43.92 -0.47
CA VAL A 458 -4.21 -45.33 -0.71
C VAL A 458 -5.68 -45.56 -0.37
N PHE A 459 -6.42 -46.29 -1.20
CA PHE A 459 -7.84 -46.59 -0.95
C PHE A 459 -8.22 -48.03 -1.34
N ASP A 460 -9.28 -48.52 -0.69
CA ASP A 460 -9.94 -49.79 -1.01
C ASP A 460 -11.40 -49.77 -0.49
N GLY A 461 -12.25 -50.67 -0.96
CA GLY A 461 -13.57 -50.91 -0.39
C GLY A 461 -14.20 -52.23 -0.83
N GLY A 462 -15.08 -52.76 0.02
CA GLY A 462 -15.75 -54.03 -0.23
C GLY A 462 -17.16 -54.06 0.33
N SER A 463 -17.90 -55.11 -0.01
CA SER A 463 -19.23 -55.41 0.52
C SER A 463 -19.41 -56.89 0.86
N ARG A 464 -20.07 -57.19 1.99
CA ARG A 464 -20.47 -58.54 2.43
C ARG A 464 -21.75 -58.91 1.68
N GLY A 465 -21.57 -59.53 0.51
CA GLY A 465 -22.58 -59.64 -0.54
C GLY A 465 -22.49 -58.44 -1.49
N ASN A 466 -22.53 -58.66 -2.80
CA ASN A 466 -22.38 -57.61 -3.81
C ASN A 466 -23.68 -57.49 -4.63
N PRO A 467 -24.73 -56.78 -4.15
CA PRO A 467 -24.69 -55.78 -3.07
C PRO A 467 -24.98 -56.31 -1.66
N GLY A 468 -24.52 -55.58 -0.64
CA GLY A 468 -24.59 -55.95 0.77
C GLY A 468 -23.97 -54.88 1.67
N ALA A 469 -23.94 -55.11 2.98
CA ALA A 469 -23.31 -54.16 3.91
C ALA A 469 -21.81 -54.03 3.56
N GLY A 470 -21.33 -52.81 3.37
CA GLY A 470 -19.98 -52.55 2.90
C GLY A 470 -19.13 -51.71 3.83
N GLY A 471 -17.88 -51.51 3.43
CA GLY A 471 -16.92 -50.68 4.13
C GLY A 471 -15.81 -50.24 3.19
N SER A 472 -15.17 -49.12 3.50
CA SER A 472 -14.06 -48.58 2.71
C SER A 472 -12.90 -48.14 3.59
N GLY A 473 -11.68 -48.42 3.13
CA GLY A 473 -10.43 -47.98 3.73
C GLY A 473 -9.83 -46.80 2.97
N SER A 474 -9.22 -45.86 3.69
CA SER A 474 -8.56 -44.69 3.08
C SER A 474 -7.41 -44.20 3.94
N ILE A 475 -6.23 -44.01 3.36
CA ILE A 475 -5.02 -43.61 4.07
C ILE A 475 -4.28 -42.54 3.27
N ILE A 476 -3.70 -41.55 3.96
CA ILE A 476 -2.75 -40.60 3.36
C ILE A 476 -1.42 -40.73 4.10
N VAL A 477 -0.39 -41.06 3.34
CA VAL A 477 1.00 -41.23 3.80
C VAL A 477 1.84 -40.08 3.27
N GLU A 478 2.72 -39.57 4.11
CA GLU A 478 3.74 -38.59 3.78
C GLU A 478 5.11 -39.28 3.72
N ASP A 479 5.77 -39.16 2.58
CA ASP A 479 7.16 -39.56 2.41
C ASP A 479 8.02 -38.31 2.34
N ARG A 480 9.15 -38.34 3.07
CA ARG A 480 10.10 -37.22 3.16
C ARG A 480 11.46 -37.59 2.56
N GLY A 481 11.54 -38.72 1.85
CA GLY A 481 12.76 -39.23 1.22
C GLY A 481 13.26 -40.53 1.84
N ALA A 482 14.23 -41.18 1.19
CA ALA A 482 14.70 -42.53 1.50
C ALA A 482 15.24 -42.72 2.94
N GLU A 483 15.71 -41.65 3.59
CA GLU A 483 16.28 -41.69 4.95
C GLU A 483 15.22 -41.57 6.07
N VAL A 484 13.96 -41.25 5.73
CA VAL A 484 12.89 -41.04 6.71
C VAL A 484 11.79 -42.09 6.51
N SER A 485 11.36 -42.72 7.60
CA SER A 485 10.21 -43.63 7.53
C SER A 485 8.94 -42.87 7.11
N PRO A 486 8.13 -43.42 6.20
CA PRO A 486 6.89 -42.79 5.77
C PRO A 486 5.95 -42.60 6.96
N ALA A 487 5.31 -41.43 7.04
CA ALA A 487 4.43 -41.05 8.13
C ALA A 487 2.96 -41.11 7.71
N VAL A 488 2.14 -41.88 8.42
CA VAL A 488 0.69 -41.89 8.21
C VAL A 488 0.10 -40.59 8.78
N LEU A 489 -0.34 -39.69 7.90
CA LEU A 489 -0.95 -38.42 8.31
C LEU A 489 -2.43 -38.58 8.67
N TRP A 490 -3.10 -39.50 7.99
CA TRP A 490 -4.53 -39.74 8.15
C TRP A 490 -4.91 -41.14 7.71
N ALA A 491 -5.85 -41.76 8.44
CA ALA A 491 -6.44 -43.04 8.08
C ALA A 491 -7.93 -43.06 8.44
N ALA A 492 -8.75 -43.74 7.65
CA ALA A 492 -10.16 -43.94 7.94
C ALA A 492 -10.65 -45.32 7.52
N ALA A 493 -11.38 -45.96 8.42
CA ALA A 493 -12.26 -47.09 8.16
C ALA A 493 -13.69 -46.55 8.14
N THR A 494 -14.38 -46.64 7.01
CA THR A 494 -15.74 -46.08 6.85
C THR A 494 -16.75 -47.19 6.64
N ALA A 495 -17.69 -47.35 7.57
CA ALA A 495 -18.78 -48.30 7.45
C ALA A 495 -19.86 -47.79 6.49
N LEU A 496 -20.30 -48.66 5.58
CA LEU A 496 -21.33 -48.41 4.57
C LEU A 496 -22.49 -49.39 4.81
N GLY A 497 -23.31 -49.10 5.81
CA GLY A 497 -24.36 -50.02 6.30
C GLY A 497 -25.53 -50.31 5.35
N SER A 498 -25.55 -49.73 4.15
CA SER A 498 -26.63 -49.97 3.17
C SER A 498 -26.49 -51.33 2.51
N ARG A 499 -27.56 -52.13 2.50
CA ARG A 499 -27.62 -53.42 1.78
C ARG A 499 -27.54 -53.28 0.25
N ALA A 500 -27.64 -52.06 -0.27
CA ALA A 500 -27.51 -51.76 -1.70
C ALA A 500 -26.09 -51.36 -2.12
N THR A 501 -25.12 -51.41 -1.20
CA THR A 501 -23.72 -51.06 -1.47
C THR A 501 -23.07 -52.19 -2.27
N THR A 502 -22.48 -51.86 -3.41
CA THR A 502 -21.64 -52.78 -4.20
C THR A 502 -20.16 -52.52 -3.92
N ASN A 503 -19.28 -53.45 -4.30
CA ASN A 503 -17.82 -53.26 -4.15
C ASN A 503 -17.35 -51.94 -4.78
N ASN A 504 -17.70 -51.68 -6.04
CA ASN A 504 -17.31 -50.44 -6.72
C ASN A 504 -17.81 -49.18 -6.02
N VAL A 505 -18.99 -49.21 -5.39
CA VAL A 505 -19.51 -48.07 -4.62
C VAL A 505 -18.69 -47.88 -3.34
N ALA A 506 -18.30 -48.96 -2.68
CA ALA A 506 -17.42 -48.91 -1.52
C ALA A 506 -16.03 -48.36 -1.87
N GLU A 507 -15.42 -48.85 -2.94
CA GLU A 507 -14.12 -48.36 -3.45
C GLU A 507 -14.18 -46.86 -3.81
N PHE A 508 -15.20 -46.42 -4.56
CA PHE A 508 -15.39 -44.99 -4.86
C PHE A 508 -15.58 -44.15 -3.61
N THR A 509 -16.23 -44.69 -2.59
CA THR A 509 -16.42 -43.99 -1.32
C THR A 509 -15.09 -43.82 -0.58
N GLY A 510 -14.23 -44.84 -0.58
CA GLY A 510 -12.87 -44.75 -0.05
C GLY A 510 -12.06 -43.66 -0.77
N LEU A 511 -11.99 -43.72 -2.10
CA LEU A 511 -11.30 -42.71 -2.90
C LEU A 511 -11.86 -41.29 -2.68
N HIS A 512 -13.19 -41.16 -2.60
CA HIS A 512 -13.84 -39.88 -2.33
C HIS A 512 -13.43 -39.32 -0.98
N ARG A 513 -13.44 -40.13 0.10
CA ARG A 513 -13.08 -39.68 1.44
C ARG A 513 -11.62 -39.26 1.54
N LEU A 514 -10.75 -40.02 0.88
CA LEU A 514 -9.34 -39.68 0.75
C LEU A 514 -9.14 -38.30 0.13
N LEU A 515 -9.73 -38.06 -1.04
CA LEU A 515 -9.59 -36.78 -1.74
C LEU A 515 -10.30 -35.65 -1.00
N ALA A 516 -11.43 -35.91 -0.36
CA ALA A 516 -12.12 -34.93 0.48
C ALA A 516 -11.25 -34.51 1.67
N ARG A 517 -10.53 -35.46 2.30
CA ARG A 517 -9.58 -35.13 3.37
C ARG A 517 -8.41 -34.32 2.84
N ALA A 518 -7.83 -34.70 1.72
CA ALA A 518 -6.75 -33.94 1.08
C ALA A 518 -7.17 -32.49 0.79
N ILE A 519 -8.37 -32.26 0.24
CA ILE A 519 -8.93 -30.92 0.05
C ILE A 519 -9.09 -30.17 1.37
N LYS A 520 -9.58 -30.83 2.43
CA LYS A 520 -9.76 -30.19 3.74
C LYS A 520 -8.42 -29.72 4.33
N MET A 521 -7.35 -30.50 4.12
CA MET A 521 -6.00 -30.19 4.57
C MET A 521 -5.21 -29.32 3.57
N GLU A 522 -5.86 -28.87 2.49
CA GLU A 522 -5.24 -28.08 1.41
C GLU A 522 -4.02 -28.78 0.77
N TRP A 523 -4.03 -30.11 0.72
CA TRP A 523 -3.00 -30.92 0.06
C TRP A 523 -3.28 -31.06 -1.43
N GLU A 524 -2.28 -30.72 -2.25
CA GLU A 524 -2.28 -30.86 -3.71
C GLU A 524 -1.10 -31.76 -4.15
N GLY A 525 -1.14 -32.30 -5.37
CA GLY A 525 -0.05 -33.13 -5.92
C GLY A 525 0.03 -34.52 -5.27
N ILE A 526 -1.14 -35.10 -4.93
CA ILE A 526 -1.19 -36.42 -4.31
C ILE A 526 -1.09 -37.51 -5.37
N HIS A 527 -0.29 -38.53 -5.12
CA HIS A 527 -0.30 -39.78 -5.89
C HIS A 527 -1.36 -40.70 -5.34
N VAL A 528 -2.20 -41.30 -6.19
CA VAL A 528 -3.27 -42.19 -5.75
C VAL A 528 -2.97 -43.64 -6.12
N VAL A 529 -3.08 -44.52 -5.13
CA VAL A 529 -2.85 -45.97 -5.24
C VAL A 529 -4.11 -46.73 -4.82
N GLY A 530 -4.42 -47.81 -5.54
CA GLY A 530 -5.45 -48.77 -5.17
C GLY A 530 -5.34 -50.05 -6.00
N ASP A 531 -6.19 -51.03 -5.71
CA ASP A 531 -6.24 -52.33 -6.41
C ASP A 531 -7.39 -52.44 -7.42
N SER A 532 -8.29 -51.44 -7.47
CA SER A 532 -9.35 -51.36 -8.47
C SER A 532 -8.84 -50.79 -9.79
N ALA A 533 -8.30 -51.65 -10.65
CA ALA A 533 -7.85 -51.29 -12.00
C ALA A 533 -8.94 -50.53 -12.79
N LEU A 534 -10.22 -50.90 -12.62
CA LEU A 534 -11.34 -50.26 -13.28
C LEU A 534 -11.51 -48.79 -12.85
N ILE A 535 -11.55 -48.52 -11.54
CA ILE A 535 -11.74 -47.16 -11.02
C ILE A 535 -10.52 -46.30 -11.34
N LEU A 536 -9.32 -46.84 -11.14
CA LEU A 536 -8.08 -46.13 -11.47
C LEU A 536 -8.03 -45.75 -12.96
N LYS A 537 -8.39 -46.68 -13.85
CA LYS A 537 -8.48 -46.42 -15.29
C LYS A 537 -9.53 -45.35 -15.61
N MET A 538 -10.74 -45.43 -15.05
CA MET A 538 -11.78 -44.41 -15.24
C MET A 538 -11.32 -43.01 -14.79
N MET A 539 -10.62 -42.94 -13.66
CA MET A 539 -10.13 -41.68 -13.11
C MET A 539 -8.96 -41.12 -13.93
N LYS A 540 -8.03 -41.99 -14.38
CA LYS A 540 -6.88 -41.63 -15.23
C LYS A 540 -7.32 -41.17 -16.62
N GLU A 541 -8.15 -41.97 -17.30
CA GLU A 541 -8.61 -41.72 -18.69
C GLU A 541 -9.79 -40.74 -18.77
N ARG A 542 -10.34 -40.33 -17.62
CA ARG A 542 -11.54 -39.49 -17.52
C ARG A 542 -12.78 -40.10 -18.21
N THR A 543 -12.89 -41.42 -18.13
CA THR A 543 -13.98 -42.18 -18.76
C THR A 543 -15.16 -42.33 -17.80
N MET A 544 -16.33 -41.84 -18.21
CA MET A 544 -17.55 -41.91 -17.40
C MET A 544 -18.14 -43.34 -17.40
N PRO A 545 -18.53 -43.90 -16.24
CA PRO A 545 -19.15 -45.21 -16.17
C PRO A 545 -20.58 -45.22 -16.77
N LYS A 546 -21.02 -46.38 -17.26
CA LYS A 546 -22.35 -46.54 -17.89
C LYS A 546 -23.52 -46.50 -16.89
N THR A 547 -23.34 -47.04 -15.69
CA THR A 547 -24.42 -47.11 -14.68
C THR A 547 -24.61 -45.79 -13.93
N ARG A 548 -25.86 -45.31 -13.85
CA ARG A 548 -26.23 -44.02 -13.22
C ARG A 548 -25.71 -43.86 -11.78
N LYS A 549 -25.74 -44.92 -10.97
CA LYS A 549 -25.19 -44.90 -9.59
C LYS A 549 -23.68 -44.65 -9.58
N MET A 550 -22.93 -45.27 -10.47
CA MET A 550 -21.49 -45.03 -10.58
C MET A 550 -21.18 -43.66 -11.20
N GLN A 551 -22.02 -43.13 -12.09
CA GLN A 551 -21.84 -41.79 -12.65
C GLN A 551 -21.88 -40.70 -11.57
N TYR A 552 -22.76 -40.84 -10.58
CA TYR A 552 -22.81 -39.92 -9.44
C TYR A 552 -21.47 -39.90 -8.69
N TRP A 553 -21.00 -41.07 -8.24
CA TRP A 553 -19.75 -41.22 -7.51
C TRP A 553 -18.54 -40.74 -8.32
N TYR A 554 -18.47 -41.13 -9.59
CA TYR A 554 -17.43 -40.66 -10.51
C TYR A 554 -17.38 -39.13 -10.59
N LYS A 555 -18.52 -38.46 -10.79
CA LYS A 555 -18.58 -36.99 -10.94
C LYS A 555 -18.10 -36.26 -9.70
N ILE A 556 -18.54 -36.67 -8.50
CA ILE A 556 -18.14 -36.01 -7.26
C ILE A 556 -16.67 -36.27 -6.94
N THR A 557 -16.20 -37.50 -7.14
CA THR A 557 -14.81 -37.89 -6.86
C THR A 557 -13.83 -37.28 -7.87
N ARG A 558 -14.20 -37.19 -9.16
CA ARG A 558 -13.36 -36.54 -10.19
C ARG A 558 -13.19 -35.05 -9.93
N LYS A 559 -14.26 -34.35 -9.52
CA LYS A 559 -14.16 -32.94 -9.10
C LYS A 559 -13.18 -32.75 -7.94
N LEU A 560 -13.16 -33.66 -6.98
CA LEU A 560 -12.18 -33.62 -5.89
C LEU A 560 -10.77 -33.94 -6.40
N ALA A 561 -10.61 -34.93 -7.27
CA ALA A 561 -9.32 -35.29 -7.86
C ALA A 561 -8.70 -34.14 -8.67
N ASP A 562 -9.51 -33.41 -9.45
CA ASP A 562 -9.08 -32.22 -10.18
C ASP A 562 -8.62 -31.11 -9.23
N ARG A 563 -9.37 -30.88 -8.15
CA ARG A 563 -9.01 -29.88 -7.13
C ARG A 563 -7.77 -30.28 -6.33
N CYS A 564 -7.55 -31.56 -6.07
CA CYS A 564 -6.34 -32.09 -5.43
C CYS A 564 -5.14 -32.11 -6.36
N LYS A 565 -5.33 -31.83 -7.67
CA LYS A 565 -4.29 -31.98 -8.69
C LYS A 565 -3.58 -33.33 -8.59
N VAL A 566 -4.36 -34.43 -8.56
CA VAL A 566 -3.82 -35.79 -8.45
C VAL A 566 -2.75 -36.03 -9.52
N GLU A 567 -1.54 -36.39 -9.08
CA GLU A 567 -0.34 -36.43 -9.91
C GLU A 567 -0.20 -37.76 -10.65
N SER A 568 -0.53 -38.88 -9.99
CA SER A 568 -0.54 -40.20 -10.63
C SER A 568 -1.69 -41.08 -10.13
N TRP A 569 -2.04 -42.06 -10.96
CA TRP A 569 -2.95 -43.15 -10.65
C TRP A 569 -2.19 -44.45 -10.84
N THR A 570 -1.87 -45.12 -9.74
CA THR A 570 -1.04 -46.33 -9.73
C THR A 570 -1.87 -47.51 -9.25
N HIS A 571 -1.80 -48.62 -9.99
CA HIS A 571 -2.50 -49.85 -9.63
C HIS A 571 -1.54 -50.77 -8.89
N HIS A 572 -1.91 -51.18 -7.67
CA HIS A 572 -1.22 -52.21 -6.92
C HIS A 572 -2.07 -53.48 -6.87
N TYR A 573 -1.43 -54.64 -6.97
CA TYR A 573 -2.12 -55.89 -6.62
C TYR A 573 -2.51 -55.89 -5.14
N ARG A 574 -3.60 -56.58 -4.80
CA ARG A 574 -4.15 -56.66 -3.44
C ARG A 574 -3.14 -57.08 -2.37
N THR A 575 -2.09 -57.82 -2.75
CA THR A 575 -0.97 -58.19 -1.84
C THR A 575 -0.16 -56.99 -1.33
N HIS A 576 -0.23 -55.85 -2.02
CA HIS A 576 0.44 -54.57 -1.71
C HIS A 576 -0.56 -53.44 -1.42
N ASN A 577 -1.79 -53.80 -1.02
CA ASN A 577 -2.87 -52.87 -0.63
C ASN A 577 -3.52 -53.26 0.72
N LYS A 578 -2.80 -54.04 1.54
CA LYS A 578 -3.31 -54.66 2.78
C LYS A 578 -3.71 -53.64 3.84
N MET A 579 -3.03 -52.48 3.90
CA MET A 579 -3.36 -51.43 4.88
C MET A 579 -4.83 -50.99 4.78
N VAL A 580 -5.31 -50.71 3.57
CA VAL A 580 -6.67 -50.22 3.35
C VAL A 580 -7.71 -51.34 3.28
N ASP A 581 -7.32 -52.55 2.86
CA ASP A 581 -8.17 -53.74 2.94
C ASP A 581 -8.50 -54.09 4.40
N ALA A 582 -7.51 -54.01 5.31
CA ALA A 582 -7.73 -54.19 6.75
C ALA A 582 -8.73 -53.16 7.30
N LEU A 583 -8.58 -51.87 6.92
CA LEU A 583 -9.52 -50.82 7.32
C LEU A 583 -10.93 -51.04 6.77
N ALA A 584 -11.06 -51.49 5.51
CA ALA A 584 -12.34 -51.78 4.89
C ALA A 584 -13.03 -52.97 5.58
N ASN A 585 -12.30 -54.05 5.88
CA ASN A 585 -12.81 -55.20 6.62
C ASN A 585 -13.23 -54.83 8.04
N LYS A 586 -12.41 -54.06 8.78
CA LYS A 586 -12.76 -53.56 10.10
C LYS A 586 -14.04 -52.72 10.10
N ALA A 587 -14.22 -51.87 9.09
CA ALA A 587 -15.46 -51.11 8.91
C ALA A 587 -16.67 -52.01 8.64
N MET A 588 -16.52 -53.05 7.82
CA MET A 588 -17.58 -54.03 7.54
C MET A 588 -17.97 -54.84 8.78
N ASP A 589 -16.97 -55.33 9.52
CA ASP A 589 -17.19 -56.26 10.63
C ASP A 589 -17.72 -55.52 11.87
N THR A 590 -17.26 -54.29 12.12
CA THR A 590 -17.72 -53.48 13.26
C THR A 590 -18.98 -52.67 12.97
N GLY A 591 -19.28 -52.43 11.69
CA GLY A 591 -20.37 -51.54 11.25
C GLY A 591 -20.19 -50.08 11.68
N LYS A 592 -19.00 -49.69 12.16
CA LYS A 592 -18.71 -48.34 12.68
C LYS A 592 -17.63 -47.65 11.84
N SER A 593 -17.78 -46.35 11.65
CA SER A 593 -16.74 -45.53 11.02
C SER A 593 -15.76 -45.02 12.06
N THR A 594 -14.47 -45.16 11.80
CA THR A 594 -13.37 -44.69 12.66
C THR A 594 -12.32 -43.97 11.84
N MET A 595 -11.69 -42.95 12.43
CA MET A 595 -10.72 -42.10 11.76
C MET A 595 -9.55 -41.79 12.70
N TYR A 596 -8.35 -41.66 12.12
CA TYR A 596 -7.12 -41.24 12.79
C TYR A 596 -6.53 -40.02 12.05
N GLY A 597 -6.03 -39.02 12.77
CA GLY A 597 -5.34 -37.85 12.21
C GLY A 597 -4.52 -37.08 13.26
N THR A 598 -3.52 -36.32 12.83
CA THR A 598 -2.53 -35.61 13.68
C THR A 598 -3.06 -34.39 14.46
N GLU A 599 -4.37 -34.10 14.40
CA GLU A 599 -5.00 -33.02 15.17
C GLU A 599 -6.05 -33.59 16.14
N GLY A 600 -5.77 -33.46 17.44
CA GLY A 600 -6.79 -33.29 18.49
C GLY A 600 -7.69 -34.46 18.89
N ASP A 601 -7.76 -35.57 18.17
CA ASP A 601 -8.59 -36.72 18.58
C ASP A 601 -7.77 -37.72 19.42
N THR A 602 -8.03 -37.73 20.72
CA THR A 602 -7.40 -38.64 21.71
C THR A 602 -8.07 -40.02 21.76
N GLU A 603 -9.04 -40.32 20.89
CA GLU A 603 -9.61 -41.65 20.79
C GLU A 603 -9.03 -42.46 19.62
N ARG A 604 -8.38 -43.56 20.01
CA ARG A 604 -7.99 -44.78 19.26
C ARG A 604 -6.57 -44.84 18.69
N VAL A 605 -5.69 -45.24 19.59
CA VAL A 605 -4.37 -45.89 19.38
C VAL A 605 -4.43 -47.11 18.43
N ASP A 606 -5.59 -47.72 18.25
CA ASP A 606 -5.81 -49.01 17.56
C ASP A 606 -5.66 -48.95 16.02
N LEU A 607 -6.12 -47.87 15.37
CA LEU A 607 -6.02 -47.73 13.89
C LEU A 607 -4.57 -47.57 13.41
N ARG A 608 -3.73 -46.89 14.20
CA ARG A 608 -2.33 -46.64 13.84
C ARG A 608 -1.51 -47.92 13.88
N ALA A 609 -1.72 -48.76 14.89
CA ALA A 609 -1.01 -50.02 15.03
C ALA A 609 -1.28 -50.96 13.85
N GLU A 610 -2.54 -51.09 13.46
CA GLU A 610 -3.00 -51.95 12.36
C GLU A 610 -2.48 -51.48 10.99
N VAL A 611 -2.42 -50.17 10.75
CA VAL A 611 -1.83 -49.60 9.53
C VAL A 611 -0.30 -49.75 9.53
N SER A 612 0.36 -49.54 10.67
CA SER A 612 1.82 -49.65 10.78
C SER A 612 2.35 -51.05 10.47
N THR A 613 1.56 -52.11 10.68
CA THR A 613 1.94 -53.50 10.35
C THR A 613 2.23 -53.70 8.86
N TYR A 614 1.47 -53.05 7.97
CA TYR A 614 1.56 -53.25 6.52
C TYR A 614 2.25 -52.09 5.78
N LEU A 615 2.52 -50.98 6.48
CA LEU A 615 3.05 -49.75 5.89
C LEU A 615 4.36 -49.96 5.12
N ALA A 616 5.31 -50.70 5.67
CA ALA A 616 6.60 -50.92 5.00
C ALA A 616 6.42 -51.69 3.68
N ASN A 617 5.62 -52.76 3.67
CA ASN A 617 5.39 -53.59 2.49
C ASN A 617 4.64 -52.83 1.38
N ASP A 618 3.51 -52.23 1.73
CA ASP A 618 2.63 -51.59 0.75
C ASP A 618 3.23 -50.29 0.19
N PHE A 619 3.97 -49.54 1.01
CA PHE A 619 4.57 -48.28 0.60
C PHE A 619 5.91 -48.45 -0.15
N ASN A 620 6.75 -49.42 0.23
CA ASN A 620 8.01 -49.66 -0.48
C ASN A 620 7.78 -50.06 -1.93
N ARG A 621 6.73 -50.84 -2.21
CA ARG A 621 6.35 -51.20 -3.58
C ARG A 621 6.09 -49.97 -4.46
N TRP A 622 5.41 -48.95 -3.90
CA TRP A 622 5.16 -47.71 -4.63
C TRP A 622 6.47 -46.94 -4.90
N ARG A 623 7.40 -46.90 -3.94
CA ARG A 623 8.72 -46.27 -4.12
C ARG A 623 9.55 -46.95 -5.21
N GLU A 624 9.61 -48.28 -5.21
CA GLU A 624 10.31 -49.07 -6.24
C GLU A 624 9.79 -48.74 -7.65
N GLU A 625 8.47 -48.68 -7.83
CA GLU A 625 7.87 -48.36 -9.14
C GLU A 625 8.16 -46.91 -9.60
N GLN A 626 8.33 -45.95 -8.68
CA GLN A 626 8.75 -44.59 -9.03
C GLN A 626 10.23 -44.53 -9.42
N GLU A 627 11.10 -45.31 -8.77
CA GLU A 627 12.52 -45.38 -9.11
C GLU A 627 12.75 -46.08 -10.46
N ASP A 628 12.06 -47.20 -10.72
CA ASP A 628 12.12 -47.92 -11.99
C ASP A 628 11.61 -47.05 -13.15
N GLY A 629 10.51 -46.31 -12.95
CA GLY A 629 9.99 -45.37 -13.95
C GLY A 629 10.94 -44.21 -14.26
N ARG A 630 11.70 -43.73 -13.26
CA ARG A 630 12.73 -42.69 -13.46
C ARG A 630 13.95 -43.23 -14.21
N ARG A 631 14.36 -44.48 -13.94
CA ARG A 631 15.47 -45.13 -14.66
C ARG A 631 15.11 -45.37 -16.12
N ALA A 632 13.91 -45.89 -16.40
CA ALA A 632 13.43 -46.11 -17.78
C ALA A 632 13.36 -44.80 -18.59
N ALA A 633 12.91 -43.70 -17.98
CA ALA A 633 12.86 -42.39 -18.64
C ALA A 633 14.25 -41.78 -18.91
N GLN A 634 15.27 -42.14 -18.13
CA GLN A 634 16.67 -41.74 -18.35
C GLN A 634 17.34 -42.56 -19.46
N GLU A 635 17.00 -43.84 -19.59
CA GLU A 635 17.50 -44.70 -20.67
C GLU A 635 16.88 -44.35 -22.04
N GLU A 636 15.60 -43.99 -22.10
CA GLU A 636 14.95 -43.53 -23.35
C GLU A 636 15.51 -42.19 -23.87
N CYS A 637 15.99 -41.30 -22.99
CA CYS A 637 16.64 -40.04 -23.38
C CYS A 637 18.12 -40.20 -23.79
N GLY A 638 18.75 -41.36 -23.51
CA GLY A 638 20.18 -41.59 -23.74
C GLY A 638 20.53 -42.31 -25.06
N GLY A 639 19.53 -42.82 -25.79
CA GLY A 639 19.73 -43.67 -26.97
C GLY A 639 19.50 -42.97 -28.32
N SER A 640 20.44 -42.15 -28.78
CA SER A 640 20.75 -41.79 -30.20
C SER A 640 21.55 -40.48 -30.16
N ILE A 641 22.84 -40.43 -30.54
CA ILE A 641 23.38 -40.58 -31.90
C ILE A 641 24.85 -41.05 -31.74
N HIS A 642 25.19 -42.22 -32.28
CA HIS A 642 26.56 -42.52 -32.71
C HIS A 642 26.66 -42.20 -34.21
N PRO A 643 27.64 -41.42 -34.67
CA PRO A 643 27.90 -41.25 -36.08
C PRO A 643 28.93 -42.30 -36.54
N GLU A 644 28.52 -43.22 -37.40
CA GLU A 644 29.45 -44.03 -38.20
C GLU A 644 29.03 -44.00 -39.67
N GLY A 645 30.03 -43.79 -40.54
CA GLY A 645 29.97 -44.11 -41.98
C GLY A 645 29.88 -42.91 -42.90
#